data_AF-A0A212JR14-F1
#
_entry.id   AF-A0A212JR14-F1
#
_cell.length_a   1.000
_cell.length_b   1.000
_cell.length_c   1.000
_cell.angle_alpha   90.00
_cell.angle_beta   90.00
_cell.angle_gamma   90.00
#
_symmetry.space_group_name_H-M   'P 1'
#
loop_
_entity.id
_entity.type
_entity.pdbx_description
1 polymer ?
#
loop_
_entity_poly.entity_id
_entity_poly.type
_entity_poly.pdbx_seq_one_letter_code
_entity_poly.pdbx_strand_id
1 'polypeptide(L)'
;MSTTTCECRSPQEQRLYDKIEGREDKFRKTHTRVFKLLERFEGQKPRIDIERALYFTQSMQETDGQPLVLRWAKALMHIAKNMTVYVQEDQLLLGRAGCDGRYGILYPELDGDFLDIAVRDLPTRKTSPATITPEDAKRVIEEIAPYWKGKTYHEALNAALPAEIHKLTYDDPMGLISRFIVNETSSFRSSIQWVHDYEKILKRGFNSIKKEAQDKLDALDPLSCKDACEKRPFLEAIVIVCDAIVLWAKRHAVLAREMAAKESDPTRKAELLRMADNADHVPGEPARDFWEACQSQWFTQMFSRIEQKTGTTISNGRMDQYFFPFYAKDRAEGKITDAQATELLECMWVGMAEFIDMYISPTGGAFNEGYAHWEAVTVGGQTTDGRDASNALTYLILKSKREFPLHYPDLAARIHSRAPERYLWDVAETIKYGSGFPKLINDEEIVPLYVSKGATFEEALDYAVSGCTEARMPNRDTYTSGGAYINFAAAVEMVLRNGRMKKYGDQLLGVETGDPRNFKTWDEFWNAYVQQHLLFLKAAFTQQYIINKLRAQHFAQPMGSAMHDLCMKHCIDLHQEHIPEGINLGYFEYMGLGTVVDSLAAVKKLVFEEKKLSMDKLLAAIDANFEGYDDVRAMLRSAPCYGNNDEYADAIGREIDKISVEYGGKYSMKELGIHNDVRYVPFTSHVPFGKVVSATPNGRTDGFPLSDGSSASHGADVNGPTAVLLSNYQTKNMGMRDRAARMLNIKFTPKCVEGEQGTEKLVSFIRTFCDLKLWHVQFNVVNKQTLVAAQKDPQKYRNLIVRIAGYSAYFVDLSPDLQNDLIARTEHDVM
;
A
#
# COMPACT_ATOMS: atom_id res chain seq x y z
N MET A 1 -14.39 12.68 44.78
CA MET A 1 -14.02 14.05 44.36
C MET A 1 -13.40 13.94 42.99
N SER A 2 -14.12 14.37 41.96
CA SER A 2 -13.69 14.29 40.55
C SER A 2 -12.73 15.43 40.27
N THR A 3 -11.43 15.19 40.40
CA THR A 3 -10.41 16.03 39.75
C THR A 3 -10.49 15.76 38.25
N THR A 4 -11.29 16.56 37.55
CA THR A 4 -11.23 16.72 36.10
C THR A 4 -9.90 17.38 35.77
N THR A 5 -8.84 16.58 35.68
CA THR A 5 -7.63 16.96 34.94
C THR A 5 -8.06 17.20 33.50
N CYS A 6 -7.86 18.42 32.98
CA CYS A 6 -8.05 18.72 31.57
C CYS A 6 -7.12 17.81 30.77
N GLU A 7 -7.67 16.77 30.15
CA GLU A 7 -6.92 15.78 29.38
C GLU A 7 -6.50 16.43 28.04
N CYS A 8 -5.19 16.49 27.77
CA CYS A 8 -4.67 17.06 26.52
C CYS A 8 -5.17 16.19 25.34
N ARG A 9 -5.73 16.83 24.33
CA ARG A 9 -6.33 16.19 23.15
C ARG A 9 -5.63 16.66 21.88
N SER A 10 -5.46 15.76 20.93
CA SER A 10 -5.04 16.17 19.58
C SER A 10 -6.15 17.00 18.90
N PRO A 11 -5.82 17.83 17.89
CA PRO A 11 -6.82 18.53 17.09
C PRO A 11 -7.91 17.63 16.49
N GLN A 12 -7.56 16.40 16.08
CA GLN A 12 -8.53 15.40 15.64
C GLN A 12 -9.45 14.96 16.79
N GLU A 13 -8.91 14.62 17.96
CA GLU A 13 -9.74 14.25 19.12
C GLU A 13 -10.69 15.38 19.49
N GLN A 14 -10.19 16.63 19.51
CA GLN A 14 -11.04 17.78 19.75
C GLN A 14 -12.15 17.91 18.71
N ARG A 15 -11.83 17.76 17.41
CA ARG A 15 -12.83 17.76 16.31
C ARG A 15 -13.87 16.64 16.49
N LEU A 16 -13.44 15.47 16.93
CA LEU A 16 -14.33 14.33 17.19
C LEU A 16 -15.29 14.63 18.34
N TYR A 17 -14.79 15.14 19.46
CA TYR A 17 -15.62 15.50 20.61
C TYR A 17 -16.56 16.67 20.30
N ASP A 18 -16.10 17.66 19.55
CA ASP A 18 -16.93 18.76 19.06
C ASP A 18 -18.12 18.22 18.24
N LYS A 19 -17.89 17.25 17.35
CA LYS A 19 -18.97 16.59 16.58
C LYS A 19 -19.91 15.77 17.48
N ILE A 20 -19.37 15.06 18.48
CA ILE A 20 -20.19 14.31 19.47
C ILE A 20 -21.11 15.27 20.26
N GLU A 21 -20.64 16.48 20.53
CA GLU A 21 -21.43 17.55 21.18
C GLU A 21 -22.35 18.32 20.21
N GLY A 22 -22.41 17.92 18.93
CA GLY A 22 -23.25 18.55 17.92
C GLY A 22 -22.73 19.88 17.39
N ARG A 23 -21.46 20.21 17.61
CA ARG A 23 -20.82 21.40 17.04
C ARG A 23 -20.43 21.15 15.58
N GLU A 24 -20.60 22.18 14.74
CA GLU A 24 -20.26 22.13 13.33
C GLU A 24 -18.74 22.10 13.12
N ASP A 25 -18.31 21.39 12.08
CA ASP A 25 -16.91 21.36 11.68
C ASP A 25 -16.39 22.77 11.32
N LYS A 26 -15.29 23.18 11.96
CA LYS A 26 -14.73 24.52 11.76
C LYS A 26 -14.33 24.83 10.31
N PHE A 27 -14.01 23.80 9.51
CA PHE A 27 -13.64 23.95 8.11
C PHE A 27 -14.85 23.96 7.16
N ARG A 28 -16.05 23.64 7.65
CA ARG A 28 -17.25 23.58 6.77
C ARG A 28 -17.52 24.88 6.03
N LYS A 29 -17.31 26.02 6.71
CA LYS A 29 -17.54 27.35 6.14
C LYS A 29 -16.52 27.75 5.07
N THR A 30 -15.28 27.29 5.17
CA THR A 30 -14.22 27.60 4.21
C THR A 30 -14.11 26.55 3.09
N HIS A 31 -14.71 25.36 3.23
CA HIS A 31 -14.66 24.25 2.27
C HIS A 31 -16.07 23.75 1.88
N THR A 32 -17.02 24.67 1.70
CA THR A 32 -18.45 24.34 1.53
C THR A 32 -18.71 23.28 0.45
N ARG A 33 -18.10 23.40 -0.74
CA ARG A 33 -18.27 22.43 -1.84
C ARG A 33 -17.82 21.03 -1.43
N VAL A 34 -16.68 20.93 -0.78
CA VAL A 34 -16.10 19.64 -0.38
C VAL A 34 -16.99 18.94 0.62
N PHE A 35 -17.52 19.65 1.62
CA PHE A 35 -18.46 19.06 2.57
C PHE A 35 -19.76 18.59 1.90
N LYS A 36 -20.31 19.35 0.94
CA LYS A 36 -21.45 18.89 0.14
C LYS A 36 -21.16 17.59 -0.59
N LEU A 37 -19.99 17.48 -1.24
CA LEU A 37 -19.59 16.26 -1.94
C LEU A 37 -19.46 15.06 -0.99
N LEU A 38 -18.88 15.27 0.19
CA LEU A 38 -18.72 14.22 1.22
C LEU A 38 -20.05 13.74 1.78
N GLU A 39 -21.00 14.65 2.00
CA GLU A 39 -22.34 14.34 2.52
C GLU A 39 -23.14 13.42 1.59
N ARG A 40 -22.80 13.37 0.30
CA ARG A 40 -23.44 12.47 -0.68
C ARG A 40 -23.19 11.00 -0.41
N PHE A 41 -22.10 10.65 0.28
CA PHE A 41 -21.72 9.25 0.52
C PHE A 41 -21.31 8.94 1.97
N GLU A 42 -21.42 9.90 2.90
CA GLU A 42 -21.13 9.67 4.32
C GLU A 42 -21.99 8.51 4.86
N GLY A 43 -21.34 7.52 5.49
CA GLY A 43 -22.01 6.36 6.07
C GLY A 43 -22.47 5.29 5.07
N GLN A 44 -22.25 5.47 3.77
CA GLN A 44 -22.61 4.46 2.77
C GLN A 44 -21.56 3.33 2.70
N LYS A 45 -22.06 2.11 2.54
CA LYS A 45 -21.24 0.95 2.16
C LYS A 45 -20.90 1.06 0.66
N PRO A 46 -19.68 0.70 0.23
CA PRO A 46 -19.34 0.71 -1.18
C PRO A 46 -20.20 -0.30 -1.96
N ARG A 47 -20.48 0.01 -3.22
CA ARG A 47 -21.14 -0.89 -4.18
C ARG A 47 -20.12 -1.51 -5.13
N ILE A 48 -20.33 -2.78 -5.48
CA ILE A 48 -19.60 -3.45 -6.55
C ILE A 48 -20.18 -2.97 -7.89
N ASP A 49 -19.34 -2.34 -8.70
CA ASP A 49 -19.64 -1.97 -10.08
C ASP A 49 -19.07 -3.02 -11.04
N ILE A 50 -19.87 -3.41 -12.03
CA ILE A 50 -19.55 -4.52 -12.94
C ILE A 50 -19.22 -4.04 -14.36
N GLU A 51 -19.43 -2.77 -14.71
CA GLU A 51 -19.34 -2.31 -16.10
C GLU A 51 -17.95 -2.56 -16.68
N ARG A 52 -16.90 -2.22 -15.93
CA ARG A 52 -15.52 -2.50 -16.34
C ARG A 52 -15.32 -3.98 -16.63
N ALA A 53 -15.67 -4.86 -15.69
CA ALA A 53 -15.44 -6.30 -15.82
C ALA A 53 -16.27 -6.92 -16.96
N LEU A 54 -17.50 -6.46 -17.14
CA LEU A 54 -18.38 -6.88 -18.22
C LEU A 54 -17.78 -6.53 -19.59
N TYR A 55 -17.47 -5.25 -19.83
CA TYR A 55 -16.95 -4.82 -21.12
C TYR A 55 -15.54 -5.36 -21.37
N PHE A 56 -14.71 -5.49 -20.32
CA PHE A 56 -13.44 -6.17 -20.42
C PHE A 56 -13.62 -7.62 -20.89
N THR A 57 -14.53 -8.36 -20.27
CA THR A 57 -14.82 -9.78 -20.61
C THR A 57 -15.31 -9.94 -22.04
N GLN A 58 -16.26 -9.09 -22.48
CA GLN A 58 -16.79 -9.13 -23.85
C GLN A 58 -15.67 -8.96 -24.89
N SER A 59 -14.75 -8.00 -24.69
CA SER A 59 -13.65 -7.80 -25.62
C SER A 59 -12.61 -8.93 -25.55
N MET A 60 -12.35 -9.48 -24.36
CA MET A 60 -11.41 -10.58 -24.19
C MET A 60 -11.91 -11.86 -24.90
N GLN A 61 -13.23 -12.14 -24.86
CA GLN A 61 -13.88 -13.25 -25.58
C GLN A 61 -13.65 -13.20 -27.10
N GLU A 62 -13.64 -12.01 -27.69
CA GLU A 62 -13.48 -11.83 -29.15
C GLU A 62 -12.01 -11.86 -29.61
N THR A 63 -11.06 -11.88 -28.67
CA THR A 63 -9.64 -11.64 -28.96
C THR A 63 -8.70 -12.76 -28.52
N ASP A 64 -9.24 -13.92 -28.13
CA ASP A 64 -8.43 -15.10 -27.78
C ASP A 64 -7.41 -15.44 -28.88
N GLY A 65 -6.18 -15.76 -28.46
CA GLY A 65 -5.05 -16.08 -29.34
C GLY A 65 -4.23 -14.88 -29.84
N GLN A 66 -4.69 -13.64 -29.66
CA GLN A 66 -3.90 -12.45 -29.99
C GLN A 66 -2.86 -12.12 -28.88
N PRO A 67 -1.81 -11.32 -29.17
CA PRO A 67 -0.87 -10.85 -28.15
C PRO A 67 -1.58 -10.09 -27.02
N LEU A 68 -1.26 -10.43 -25.77
CA LEU A 68 -2.02 -9.98 -24.60
C LEU A 68 -2.11 -8.46 -24.48
N VAL A 69 -1.02 -7.73 -24.73
CA VAL A 69 -0.99 -6.26 -24.70
C VAL A 69 -1.99 -5.63 -25.69
N LEU A 70 -2.13 -6.24 -26.88
CA LEU A 70 -3.09 -5.79 -27.90
C LEU A 70 -4.53 -6.10 -27.49
N ARG A 71 -4.76 -7.27 -26.89
CA ARG A 71 -6.08 -7.65 -26.34
C ARG A 71 -6.52 -6.65 -25.26
N TRP A 72 -5.61 -6.31 -24.36
CA TRP A 72 -5.88 -5.34 -23.28
C TRP A 72 -6.23 -3.96 -23.83
N ALA A 73 -5.48 -3.47 -24.82
CA ALA A 73 -5.78 -2.19 -25.44
C ALA A 73 -7.15 -2.19 -26.16
N LYS A 74 -7.50 -3.28 -26.84
CA LYS A 74 -8.84 -3.46 -27.44
C LYS A 74 -9.94 -3.49 -26.38
N ALA A 75 -9.70 -4.16 -25.25
CA ALA A 75 -10.63 -4.18 -24.13
C ALA A 75 -10.83 -2.79 -23.52
N LEU A 76 -9.75 -2.03 -23.32
CA LEU A 76 -9.81 -0.65 -22.85
C LEU A 76 -10.55 0.28 -23.83
N MET A 77 -10.36 0.09 -25.14
CA MET A 77 -11.14 0.80 -26.16
C MET A 77 -12.63 0.43 -26.11
N HIS A 78 -12.95 -0.85 -25.90
CA HIS A 78 -14.34 -1.30 -25.75
C HIS A 78 -14.98 -0.71 -24.49
N ILE A 79 -14.27 -0.68 -23.36
CA ILE A 79 -14.72 -0.01 -22.14
C ILE A 79 -14.92 1.49 -22.40
N ALA A 80 -13.94 2.17 -23.00
CA ALA A 80 -14.00 3.61 -23.30
C ALA A 80 -15.20 4.01 -24.17
N LYS A 81 -15.67 3.11 -25.05
CA LYS A 81 -16.86 3.33 -25.89
C LYS A 81 -18.17 3.14 -25.15
N ASN A 82 -18.25 2.12 -24.28
CA ASN A 82 -19.53 1.62 -23.78
C ASN A 82 -19.81 1.99 -22.31
N MET A 83 -18.77 2.08 -21.48
CA MET A 83 -18.91 2.35 -20.05
C MET A 83 -19.57 3.70 -19.78
N THR A 84 -20.43 3.78 -18.77
CA THR A 84 -21.07 5.02 -18.35
C THR A 84 -20.02 6.08 -17.96
N VAL A 85 -20.24 7.31 -18.44
CA VAL A 85 -19.46 8.50 -18.03
C VAL A 85 -20.31 9.38 -17.13
N TYR A 86 -19.71 10.02 -16.13
CA TYR A 86 -20.42 10.75 -15.09
C TYR A 86 -19.94 12.19 -14.97
N VAL A 87 -20.88 13.10 -14.76
CA VAL A 87 -20.64 14.48 -14.35
C VAL A 87 -21.39 14.68 -13.04
N GLN A 88 -20.69 14.52 -11.91
CA GLN A 88 -21.31 14.65 -10.61
C GLN A 88 -21.65 16.12 -10.29
N GLU A 89 -22.80 16.34 -9.65
CA GLU A 89 -23.16 17.63 -9.07
C GLU A 89 -22.06 18.15 -8.11
N ASP A 90 -21.87 19.47 -8.04
CA ASP A 90 -20.84 20.19 -7.27
C ASP A 90 -19.37 19.87 -7.62
N GLN A 91 -19.08 18.83 -8.40
CA GLN A 91 -17.71 18.41 -8.70
C GLN A 91 -17.08 19.30 -9.80
N LEU A 92 -15.78 19.59 -9.68
CA LEU A 92 -14.97 20.38 -10.63
C LEU A 92 -14.11 19.52 -11.57
N LEU A 93 -13.99 18.21 -11.31
CA LEU A 93 -13.23 17.27 -12.12
C LEU A 93 -14.17 16.20 -12.72
N LEU A 94 -13.84 15.73 -13.90
CA LEU A 94 -14.58 14.71 -14.65
C LEU A 94 -13.84 13.37 -14.60
N GLY A 95 -14.57 12.27 -14.50
CA GLY A 95 -14.00 10.92 -14.58
C GLY A 95 -14.28 10.11 -13.34
N ARG A 96 -14.89 8.94 -13.55
CA ARG A 96 -15.11 7.88 -12.56
C ARG A 96 -14.84 6.53 -13.23
N ALA A 97 -14.42 5.54 -12.46
CA ALA A 97 -14.29 4.15 -12.91
C ALA A 97 -15.53 3.31 -12.59
N GLY A 98 -16.64 3.91 -12.20
CA GLY A 98 -17.86 3.20 -11.82
C GLY A 98 -18.93 4.16 -11.30
N CYS A 99 -19.98 3.58 -10.74
CA CYS A 99 -21.21 4.26 -10.37
C CYS A 99 -21.06 5.38 -9.32
N ASP A 100 -22.11 6.20 -9.16
CA ASP A 100 -22.16 7.25 -8.13
C ASP A 100 -22.10 6.68 -6.70
N GLY A 101 -21.63 7.49 -5.74
CA GLY A 101 -21.37 7.09 -4.35
C GLY A 101 -20.03 6.38 -4.18
N ARG A 102 -19.87 5.59 -3.10
CA ARG A 102 -18.68 4.74 -2.91
C ARG A 102 -18.79 3.47 -3.74
N TYR A 103 -17.74 3.11 -4.47
CA TYR A 103 -17.76 1.95 -5.36
C TYR A 103 -16.40 1.27 -5.47
N GLY A 104 -16.40 -0.01 -5.84
CA GLY A 104 -15.22 -0.74 -6.28
C GLY A 104 -15.54 -1.56 -7.52
N ILE A 105 -14.52 -1.89 -8.31
CA ILE A 105 -14.67 -2.62 -9.58
C ILE A 105 -14.05 -4.02 -9.53
N LEU A 106 -14.47 -4.89 -10.45
CA LEU A 106 -14.03 -6.28 -10.55
C LEU A 106 -12.92 -6.50 -11.60
N TYR A 107 -12.03 -7.46 -11.33
CA TYR A 107 -10.90 -7.82 -12.18
C TYR A 107 -10.84 -9.33 -12.42
N PRO A 108 -11.77 -9.88 -13.21
CA PRO A 108 -11.93 -11.33 -13.34
C PRO A 108 -10.71 -12.04 -13.96
N GLU A 109 -9.83 -11.31 -14.66
CA GLU A 109 -8.54 -11.82 -15.14
C GLU A 109 -7.61 -12.30 -14.02
N LEU A 110 -7.79 -11.79 -12.80
CA LEU A 110 -6.97 -12.06 -11.62
C LEU A 110 -7.56 -13.21 -10.80
N ASP A 111 -8.74 -12.98 -10.22
CA ASP A 111 -9.40 -13.82 -9.22
C ASP A 111 -10.87 -14.07 -9.55
N GLY A 112 -11.21 -14.13 -10.85
CA GLY A 112 -12.56 -14.38 -11.35
C GLY A 112 -13.22 -15.68 -10.84
N ASP A 113 -12.42 -16.64 -10.38
CA ASP A 113 -12.85 -17.89 -9.75
C ASP A 113 -13.42 -17.70 -8.34
N PHE A 114 -13.25 -16.51 -7.74
CA PHE A 114 -13.91 -16.12 -6.50
C PHE A 114 -15.25 -15.41 -6.71
N LEU A 115 -15.68 -15.10 -7.94
CA LEU A 115 -16.88 -14.27 -8.19
C LEU A 115 -18.16 -14.83 -7.55
N ASP A 116 -18.37 -16.15 -7.63
CA ASP A 116 -19.53 -16.81 -7.01
C ASP A 116 -19.54 -16.63 -5.49
N ILE A 117 -18.35 -16.77 -4.87
CA ILE A 117 -18.14 -16.57 -3.43
C ILE A 117 -18.34 -15.10 -3.08
N ALA A 118 -17.81 -14.19 -3.89
CA ALA A 118 -17.84 -12.75 -3.69
C ALA A 118 -19.27 -12.21 -3.70
N VAL A 119 -20.08 -12.59 -4.69
CA VAL A 119 -21.49 -12.19 -4.81
C VAL A 119 -22.29 -12.64 -3.58
N ARG A 120 -21.99 -13.83 -3.05
CA ARG A 120 -22.66 -14.39 -1.86
C ARG A 120 -22.18 -13.74 -0.55
N ASP A 121 -20.87 -13.58 -0.38
CA ASP A 121 -20.27 -13.35 0.94
C ASP A 121 -19.91 -11.87 1.19
N LEU A 122 -19.58 -11.06 0.17
CA LEU A 122 -19.20 -9.66 0.36
C LEU A 122 -20.28 -8.79 1.05
N PRO A 123 -21.59 -8.97 0.78
CA PRO A 123 -22.64 -8.22 1.48
C PRO A 123 -22.71 -8.48 2.98
N THR A 124 -22.24 -9.66 3.42
CA THR A 124 -22.32 -10.12 4.82
C THR A 124 -20.96 -10.18 5.52
N ARG A 125 -19.86 -9.87 4.80
CA ARG A 125 -18.50 -9.85 5.37
C ARG A 125 -18.42 -8.88 6.54
N LYS A 126 -17.78 -9.30 7.63
CA LYS A 126 -17.67 -8.48 8.85
C LYS A 126 -16.78 -7.25 8.66
N THR A 127 -15.66 -7.42 7.95
CA THR A 127 -14.70 -6.35 7.64
C THR A 127 -14.81 -5.96 6.18
N SER A 128 -14.71 -4.66 5.90
CA SER A 128 -14.76 -4.11 4.54
C SER A 128 -15.92 -4.66 3.67
N PRO A 129 -17.19 -4.70 4.12
CA PRO A 129 -18.30 -5.22 3.32
C PRO A 129 -18.57 -4.37 2.07
N ALA A 130 -19.19 -4.98 1.05
CA ALA A 130 -19.65 -4.28 -0.14
C ALA A 130 -21.05 -4.75 -0.55
N THR A 131 -21.84 -3.88 -1.14
CA THR A 131 -23.17 -4.20 -1.66
C THR A 131 -23.10 -4.51 -3.15
N ILE A 132 -24.01 -5.34 -3.65
CA ILE A 132 -24.20 -5.59 -5.08
C ILE A 132 -25.69 -5.65 -5.35
N THR A 133 -26.15 -5.13 -6.49
CA THR A 133 -27.58 -5.22 -6.85
C THR A 133 -27.91 -6.66 -7.28
N PRO A 134 -29.16 -7.13 -7.11
CA PRO A 134 -29.55 -8.46 -7.58
C PRO A 134 -29.34 -8.67 -9.08
N GLU A 135 -29.53 -7.60 -9.88
CA GLU A 135 -29.30 -7.65 -11.32
C GLU A 135 -27.81 -7.78 -11.63
N ASP A 136 -26.95 -6.93 -11.05
CA ASP A 136 -25.51 -7.02 -11.28
C ASP A 136 -24.94 -8.36 -10.79
N ALA A 137 -25.43 -8.87 -9.66
CA ALA A 137 -25.09 -10.19 -9.15
C ALA A 137 -25.41 -11.29 -10.18
N LYS A 138 -26.62 -11.27 -10.77
CA LYS A 138 -27.00 -12.22 -11.81
C LYS A 138 -26.08 -12.13 -13.02
N ARG A 139 -25.77 -10.91 -13.48
CA ARG A 139 -24.90 -10.66 -14.65
C ARG A 139 -23.45 -11.08 -14.40
N VAL A 140 -22.94 -10.93 -13.17
CA VAL A 140 -21.61 -11.47 -12.79
C VAL A 140 -21.56 -12.99 -13.02
N ILE A 141 -22.59 -13.72 -12.60
CA ILE A 141 -22.65 -15.18 -12.69
C ILE A 141 -22.91 -15.64 -14.14
N GLU A 142 -23.76 -14.94 -14.89
CA GLU A 142 -24.21 -15.37 -16.21
C GLU A 142 -23.37 -14.84 -17.38
N GLU A 143 -22.82 -13.62 -17.27
CA GLU A 143 -22.11 -12.94 -18.38
C GLU A 143 -20.59 -12.85 -18.17
N ILE A 144 -20.11 -12.77 -16.92
CA ILE A 144 -18.70 -12.55 -16.60
C ILE A 144 -17.99 -13.87 -16.26
N ALA A 145 -18.40 -14.52 -15.16
CA ALA A 145 -17.73 -15.70 -14.61
C ALA A 145 -17.53 -16.86 -15.62
N PRO A 146 -18.48 -17.19 -16.53
CA PRO A 146 -18.34 -18.36 -17.40
C PRO A 146 -17.13 -18.31 -18.34
N TYR A 147 -16.73 -17.12 -18.82
CA TYR A 147 -15.56 -17.01 -19.68
C TYR A 147 -14.26 -17.22 -18.91
N TRP A 148 -14.18 -16.72 -17.69
CA TRP A 148 -12.96 -16.71 -16.88
C TRP A 148 -12.67 -18.03 -16.17
N LYS A 149 -13.64 -18.93 -16.07
CA LYS A 149 -13.44 -20.27 -15.54
C LYS A 149 -12.31 -21.01 -16.28
N GLY A 150 -11.30 -21.45 -15.53
CA GLY A 150 -10.09 -22.09 -16.03
C GLY A 150 -9.12 -21.15 -16.75
N LYS A 151 -9.27 -19.83 -16.60
CA LYS A 151 -8.44 -18.80 -17.26
C LYS A 151 -7.90 -17.74 -16.31
N THR A 152 -8.30 -17.75 -15.04
CA THR A 152 -7.81 -16.74 -14.09
C THR A 152 -6.34 -16.96 -13.76
N TYR A 153 -5.66 -15.89 -13.39
CA TYR A 153 -4.30 -15.98 -12.88
C TYR A 153 -4.22 -16.85 -11.62
N HIS A 154 -5.17 -16.71 -10.69
CA HIS A 154 -5.19 -17.50 -9.45
C HIS A 154 -5.29 -19.01 -9.72
N GLU A 155 -6.21 -19.45 -10.60
CA GLU A 155 -6.34 -20.87 -10.96
C GLU A 155 -5.03 -21.43 -11.54
N ALA A 156 -4.38 -20.66 -12.43
CA ALA A 156 -3.12 -21.04 -13.05
C ALA A 156 -1.96 -21.09 -12.05
N LEU A 157 -1.89 -20.13 -11.11
CA LEU A 157 -0.87 -20.10 -10.07
C LEU A 157 -1.03 -21.28 -9.12
N ASN A 158 -2.25 -21.52 -8.62
CA ASN A 158 -2.55 -22.64 -7.73
C ASN A 158 -2.11 -23.98 -8.34
N ALA A 159 -2.37 -24.19 -9.64
CA ALA A 159 -1.97 -25.39 -10.36
C ALA A 159 -0.45 -25.49 -10.61
N ALA A 160 0.25 -24.36 -10.73
CA ALA A 160 1.67 -24.32 -11.04
C ALA A 160 2.59 -24.55 -9.83
N LEU A 161 2.10 -24.36 -8.60
CA LEU A 161 2.91 -24.54 -7.40
C LEU A 161 3.19 -26.03 -7.12
N PRO A 162 4.47 -26.44 -6.97
CA PRO A 162 4.81 -27.78 -6.52
C PRO A 162 4.22 -28.09 -5.15
N ALA A 163 3.92 -29.36 -4.87
CA ALA A 163 3.23 -29.78 -3.64
C ALA A 163 3.94 -29.33 -2.34
N GLU A 164 5.29 -29.31 -2.35
CA GLU A 164 6.11 -28.86 -1.22
C GLU A 164 6.02 -27.36 -0.96
N ILE A 165 5.68 -26.56 -1.97
CA ILE A 165 5.45 -25.12 -1.87
C ILE A 165 3.98 -24.86 -1.58
N HIS A 166 3.08 -25.58 -2.26
CA HIS A 166 1.63 -25.47 -2.12
C HIS A 166 1.21 -25.66 -0.65
N LYS A 167 1.76 -26.66 0.05
CA LYS A 167 1.48 -26.91 1.48
C LYS A 167 1.89 -25.77 2.42
N LEU A 168 2.77 -24.86 2.00
CA LEU A 168 3.15 -23.68 2.78
C LEU A 168 2.37 -22.43 2.35
N THR A 169 1.68 -22.51 1.21
CA THR A 169 0.95 -21.40 0.58
C THR A 169 -0.55 -21.48 0.94
N TYR A 170 -1.18 -22.61 0.62
CA TYR A 170 -2.64 -22.79 0.69
C TYR A 170 -3.06 -23.93 1.59
N ASP A 171 -4.26 -23.83 2.13
CA ASP A 171 -4.84 -24.80 3.06
C ASP A 171 -5.75 -25.83 2.39
N ASP A 172 -6.24 -25.51 1.20
CA ASP A 172 -7.10 -26.35 0.39
C ASP A 172 -6.51 -26.57 -1.02
N PRO A 173 -6.88 -27.65 -1.71
CA PRO A 173 -6.34 -27.96 -3.04
C PRO A 173 -6.66 -26.93 -4.13
N MET A 174 -7.69 -26.09 -3.94
CA MET A 174 -8.09 -25.07 -4.91
C MET A 174 -7.40 -23.72 -4.67
N GLY A 175 -6.60 -23.57 -3.60
CA GLY A 175 -5.90 -22.34 -3.30
C GLY A 175 -6.77 -21.22 -2.71
N LEU A 176 -8.02 -21.52 -2.37
CA LEU A 176 -9.01 -20.50 -1.97
C LEU A 176 -8.72 -19.90 -0.58
N ILE A 177 -7.99 -20.63 0.26
CA ILE A 177 -7.67 -20.28 1.64
C ILE A 177 -6.15 -20.30 1.81
N SER A 178 -5.57 -19.14 2.14
CA SER A 178 -4.16 -19.09 2.53
C SER A 178 -3.92 -19.77 3.88
N ARG A 179 -2.76 -20.44 4.01
CA ARG A 179 -2.25 -20.90 5.31
C ARG A 179 -1.62 -19.79 6.15
N PHE A 180 -1.35 -18.63 5.56
CA PHE A 180 -0.64 -17.52 6.21
C PHE A 180 0.73 -17.94 6.79
N ILE A 181 1.48 -18.78 6.04
CA ILE A 181 2.85 -19.22 6.36
C ILE A 181 3.83 -18.60 5.36
N VAL A 182 3.88 -19.08 4.12
CA VAL A 182 4.61 -18.46 3.00
C VAL A 182 3.57 -17.98 2.00
N ASN A 183 3.01 -16.80 2.27
CA ASN A 183 1.84 -16.29 1.57
C ASN A 183 2.25 -15.58 0.28
N GLU A 184 1.88 -16.10 -0.89
CA GLU A 184 2.03 -15.33 -2.14
C GLU A 184 1.05 -14.14 -2.14
N THR A 185 1.39 -13.02 -2.80
CA THR A 185 0.51 -11.83 -2.85
C THR A 185 0.17 -11.37 -4.26
N SER A 186 0.39 -12.24 -5.22
CA SER A 186 0.10 -11.99 -6.63
C SER A 186 -1.35 -12.30 -7.01
N SER A 187 -2.04 -13.17 -6.28
CA SER A 187 -3.40 -13.62 -6.61
C SER A 187 -4.53 -12.67 -6.24
N PHE A 188 -4.25 -11.58 -5.50
CA PHE A 188 -5.29 -10.65 -5.04
C PHE A 188 -5.06 -9.20 -5.52
N ARG A 189 -4.10 -8.98 -6.42
CA ARG A 189 -3.85 -7.70 -7.11
C ARG A 189 -3.06 -7.96 -8.39
N SER A 190 -3.37 -7.24 -9.49
CA SER A 190 -2.73 -7.46 -10.81
C SER A 190 -1.21 -7.23 -10.77
N SER A 191 -0.76 -6.28 -9.95
CA SER A 191 0.63 -5.90 -9.78
C SER A 191 0.91 -5.38 -8.36
N ILE A 192 2.19 -5.14 -8.01
CA ILE A 192 2.56 -4.30 -6.85
C ILE A 192 2.15 -2.85 -7.08
N GLN A 193 2.46 -1.99 -6.12
CA GLN A 193 2.32 -0.55 -6.29
C GLN A 193 3.02 -0.07 -7.57
N TRP A 194 2.49 1.01 -8.13
CA TRP A 194 3.03 1.66 -9.32
C TRP A 194 2.78 3.18 -9.26
N VAL A 195 3.69 3.94 -9.87
CA VAL A 195 3.54 5.38 -10.12
C VAL A 195 3.75 5.59 -11.61
N HIS A 196 2.74 6.16 -12.25
CA HIS A 196 2.83 6.61 -13.63
C HIS A 196 3.66 7.90 -13.73
N ASP A 197 4.33 8.10 -14.88
CA ASP A 197 4.91 9.40 -15.21
C ASP A 197 3.79 10.38 -15.64
N TYR A 198 3.05 10.90 -14.65
CA TYR A 198 1.99 11.86 -14.90
C TYR A 198 2.51 13.13 -15.58
N GLU A 199 3.72 13.60 -15.23
CA GLU A 199 4.30 14.81 -15.80
C GLU A 199 4.47 14.71 -17.33
N LYS A 200 4.85 13.51 -17.82
CA LYS A 200 4.89 13.24 -19.27
C LYS A 200 3.57 13.53 -19.95
N ILE A 201 2.44 13.13 -19.37
CA ILE A 201 1.11 13.42 -19.93
C ILE A 201 0.79 14.90 -19.83
N LEU A 202 1.11 15.55 -18.71
CA LEU A 202 0.87 16.99 -18.56
C LEU A 202 1.65 17.82 -19.60
N LYS A 203 2.85 17.38 -19.98
CA LYS A 203 3.74 18.08 -20.93
C LYS A 203 3.56 17.68 -22.39
N ARG A 204 3.12 16.45 -22.69
CA ARG A 204 3.03 15.91 -24.06
C ARG A 204 1.61 15.59 -24.52
N GLY A 205 0.74 15.15 -23.61
CA GLY A 205 -0.56 14.57 -23.92
C GLY A 205 -0.47 13.19 -24.61
N PHE A 206 -1.56 12.41 -24.57
CA PHE A 206 -1.63 11.09 -25.20
C PHE A 206 -1.57 11.14 -26.73
N ASN A 207 -1.94 12.25 -27.38
CA ASN A 207 -1.82 12.39 -28.84
C ASN A 207 -0.35 12.42 -29.28
N SER A 208 0.55 13.01 -28.48
CA SER A 208 1.99 12.95 -28.75
C SER A 208 2.55 11.53 -28.60
N ILE A 209 2.09 10.78 -27.59
CA ILE A 209 2.51 9.38 -27.37
C ILE A 209 1.99 8.49 -28.49
N LYS A 210 0.73 8.66 -28.90
CA LYS A 210 0.16 8.00 -30.08
C LYS A 210 1.00 8.26 -31.33
N LYS A 211 1.38 9.52 -31.57
CA LYS A 211 2.21 9.89 -32.71
C LYS A 211 3.58 9.20 -32.66
N GLU A 212 4.23 9.17 -31.50
CA GLU A 212 5.50 8.46 -31.33
C GLU A 212 5.35 6.96 -31.65
N ALA A 213 4.28 6.32 -31.17
CA ALA A 213 4.00 4.91 -31.46
C ALA A 213 3.74 4.67 -32.96
N GLN A 214 2.99 5.56 -33.62
CA GLN A 214 2.73 5.49 -35.05
C GLN A 214 4.00 5.68 -35.87
N ASP A 215 4.83 6.68 -35.54
CA ASP A 215 6.09 6.93 -36.24
C ASP A 215 7.05 5.72 -36.09
N LYS A 216 7.08 5.07 -34.91
CA LYS A 216 7.82 3.81 -34.70
C LYS A 216 7.23 2.64 -35.48
N LEU A 217 5.90 2.56 -35.59
CA LEU A 217 5.20 1.51 -36.32
C LEU A 217 5.48 1.60 -37.82
N ASP A 218 5.45 2.82 -38.37
CA ASP A 218 5.74 3.11 -39.78
C ASP A 218 7.21 2.86 -40.15
N ALA A 219 8.12 2.93 -39.16
CA ALA A 219 9.54 2.69 -39.33
C ALA A 219 9.96 1.21 -39.21
N LEU A 220 9.03 0.28 -38.91
CA LEU A 220 9.35 -1.15 -38.82
C LEU A 220 9.70 -1.73 -40.18
N ASP A 221 10.62 -2.70 -40.21
CA ASP A 221 10.89 -3.47 -41.43
C ASP A 221 9.70 -4.42 -41.70
N PRO A 222 8.93 -4.23 -42.79
CA PRO A 222 7.76 -5.06 -43.09
C PRO A 222 8.10 -6.51 -43.40
N LEU A 223 9.37 -6.83 -43.70
CA LEU A 223 9.83 -8.20 -43.97
C LEU A 223 10.40 -8.88 -42.73
N SER A 224 10.65 -8.14 -41.64
CA SER A 224 11.18 -8.69 -40.40
C SER A 224 10.09 -9.42 -39.61
N CYS A 225 10.22 -10.74 -39.49
CA CYS A 225 9.33 -11.54 -38.65
C CYS A 225 9.39 -11.12 -37.17
N LYS A 226 10.56 -10.67 -36.70
CA LYS A 226 10.74 -10.19 -35.32
C LYS A 226 9.95 -8.90 -35.09
N ASP A 227 10.05 -7.93 -35.98
CA ASP A 227 9.30 -6.67 -35.85
C ASP A 227 7.80 -6.92 -35.97
N ALA A 228 7.37 -7.82 -36.87
CA ALA A 228 5.98 -8.21 -37.03
C ALA A 228 5.36 -8.88 -35.79
N CYS A 229 6.12 -9.69 -35.06
CA CYS A 229 5.60 -10.46 -33.92
C CYS A 229 5.84 -9.78 -32.57
N GLU A 230 6.96 -9.08 -32.37
CA GLU A 230 7.35 -8.52 -31.07
C GLU A 230 7.01 -7.03 -30.95
N LYS A 231 7.28 -6.22 -31.99
CA LYS A 231 7.16 -4.75 -31.91
C LYS A 231 5.81 -4.22 -32.37
N ARG A 232 5.34 -4.69 -33.53
CA ARG A 232 4.10 -4.23 -34.16
C ARG A 232 2.90 -4.35 -33.21
N PRO A 233 2.63 -5.51 -32.56
CA PRO A 233 1.45 -5.64 -31.70
C PRO A 233 1.50 -4.73 -30.47
N PHE A 234 2.70 -4.49 -29.92
CA PHE A 234 2.89 -3.53 -28.83
C PHE A 234 2.55 -2.12 -29.30
N LEU A 235 3.15 -1.65 -30.41
CA LEU A 235 2.93 -0.28 -30.91
C LEU A 235 1.47 -0.05 -31.33
N GLU A 236 0.83 -1.04 -31.95
CA GLU A 236 -0.61 -1.01 -32.25
C GLU A 236 -1.46 -0.90 -30.96
N ALA A 237 -1.10 -1.62 -29.91
CA ALA A 237 -1.74 -1.52 -28.61
C ALA A 237 -1.60 -0.10 -28.00
N ILE A 238 -0.42 0.51 -28.10
CA ILE A 238 -0.18 1.88 -27.64
C ILE A 238 -1.06 2.89 -28.40
N VAL A 239 -1.15 2.76 -29.73
CA VAL A 239 -2.01 3.62 -30.55
C VAL A 239 -3.48 3.49 -30.11
N ILE A 240 -3.97 2.26 -29.93
CA ILE A 240 -5.36 2.00 -29.53
C ILE A 240 -5.65 2.54 -28.13
N VAL A 241 -4.75 2.33 -27.15
CA VAL A 241 -5.02 2.77 -25.77
C VAL A 241 -4.96 4.29 -25.62
N CYS A 242 -4.11 4.97 -26.39
CA CYS A 242 -4.11 6.44 -26.47
C CYS A 242 -5.44 6.97 -27.01
N ASP A 243 -5.98 6.34 -28.07
CA ASP A 243 -7.31 6.69 -28.58
C ASP A 243 -8.42 6.39 -27.57
N ALA A 244 -8.30 5.30 -26.80
CA ALA A 244 -9.30 4.89 -25.82
C ALA A 244 -9.48 5.94 -24.72
N ILE A 245 -8.39 6.38 -24.08
CA ILE A 245 -8.47 7.37 -23.00
C ILE A 245 -8.94 8.74 -23.50
N VAL A 246 -8.50 9.17 -24.70
CA VAL A 246 -8.93 10.45 -25.30
C VAL A 246 -10.42 10.40 -25.67
N LEU A 247 -10.90 9.28 -26.22
CA LEU A 247 -12.32 9.10 -26.50
C LEU A 247 -13.16 9.14 -25.21
N TRP A 248 -12.70 8.45 -24.17
CA TRP A 248 -13.37 8.43 -22.87
C TRP A 248 -13.45 9.82 -22.24
N ALA A 249 -12.39 10.63 -22.30
CA ALA A 249 -12.40 12.03 -21.86
C ALA A 249 -13.40 12.88 -22.67
N LYS A 250 -13.40 12.79 -24.00
CA LYS A 250 -14.33 13.53 -24.86
C LYS A 250 -15.80 13.18 -24.61
N ARG A 251 -16.11 11.93 -24.24
CA ARG A 251 -17.48 11.56 -23.83
C ARG A 251 -17.92 12.30 -22.56
N HIS A 252 -17.02 12.57 -21.62
CA HIS A 252 -17.33 13.42 -20.46
C HIS A 252 -17.58 14.88 -20.88
N ALA A 253 -16.80 15.39 -21.84
CA ALA A 253 -16.99 16.75 -22.36
C ALA A 253 -18.37 16.93 -23.00
N VAL A 254 -18.84 15.94 -23.77
CA VAL A 254 -20.21 15.93 -24.34
C VAL A 254 -21.26 15.99 -23.23
N LEU A 255 -21.18 15.10 -22.23
CA LEU A 255 -22.15 15.07 -21.13
C LEU A 255 -22.14 16.38 -20.31
N ALA A 256 -20.96 16.94 -20.04
CA ALA A 256 -20.83 18.21 -19.32
C ALA A 256 -21.50 19.37 -20.07
N ARG A 257 -21.40 19.42 -21.41
CA ARG A 257 -22.11 20.41 -22.24
C ARG A 257 -23.62 20.22 -22.22
N GLU A 258 -24.09 18.98 -22.30
CA GLU A 258 -25.52 18.68 -22.22
C GLU A 258 -26.12 19.10 -20.88
N MET A 259 -25.38 18.93 -19.79
CA MET A 259 -25.76 19.42 -18.47
C MET A 259 -25.70 20.95 -18.39
N ALA A 260 -24.64 21.58 -18.91
CA ALA A 260 -24.52 23.04 -18.95
C ALA A 260 -25.67 23.71 -19.73
N ALA A 261 -26.19 23.07 -20.78
CA ALA A 261 -27.32 23.57 -21.56
C ALA A 261 -28.62 23.62 -20.74
N LYS A 262 -28.76 22.75 -19.73
CA LYS A 262 -29.93 22.63 -18.85
C LYS A 262 -29.73 23.33 -17.50
N GLU A 263 -28.51 23.74 -17.17
CA GLU A 263 -28.17 24.37 -15.90
C GLU A 263 -28.68 25.82 -15.85
N SER A 264 -29.31 26.14 -14.72
CA SER A 264 -29.92 27.44 -14.42
C SER A 264 -29.02 28.33 -13.58
N ASP A 265 -28.17 27.78 -12.71
CA ASP A 265 -27.19 28.54 -11.95
C ASP A 265 -26.04 28.99 -12.87
N PRO A 266 -25.82 30.31 -13.07
CA PRO A 266 -24.74 30.80 -13.93
C PRO A 266 -23.36 30.33 -13.50
N THR A 267 -23.13 30.15 -12.20
CA THR A 267 -21.84 29.71 -11.67
C THR A 267 -21.58 28.26 -12.06
N ARG A 268 -22.51 27.36 -11.70
CA ARG A 268 -22.40 25.94 -12.08
C ARG A 268 -22.35 25.74 -13.59
N LYS A 269 -23.10 26.53 -14.36
CA LYS A 269 -23.06 26.49 -15.82
C LYS A 269 -21.67 26.83 -16.37
N ALA A 270 -21.03 27.87 -15.84
CA ALA A 270 -19.68 28.24 -16.24
C ALA A 270 -18.65 27.15 -15.88
N GLU A 271 -18.80 26.52 -14.71
CA GLU A 271 -17.98 25.37 -14.31
C GLU A 271 -18.14 24.19 -15.28
N LEU A 272 -19.38 23.80 -15.60
CA LEU A 272 -19.66 22.70 -16.53
C LEU A 272 -19.07 22.95 -17.92
N LEU A 273 -19.16 24.20 -18.42
CA LEU A 273 -18.54 24.60 -19.68
C LEU A 273 -17.00 24.56 -19.60
N ARG A 274 -16.41 24.99 -18.48
CA ARG A 274 -14.96 24.89 -18.26
C ARG A 274 -14.50 23.45 -18.18
N MET A 275 -15.23 22.59 -17.47
CA MET A 275 -14.98 21.15 -17.38
C MET A 275 -15.05 20.49 -18.76
N ALA A 276 -16.02 20.87 -19.59
CA ALA A 276 -16.11 20.39 -20.97
C ALA A 276 -14.93 20.84 -21.84
N ASP A 277 -14.50 22.10 -21.75
CA ASP A 277 -13.31 22.60 -22.45
C ASP A 277 -12.05 21.85 -22.00
N ASN A 278 -11.89 21.62 -20.70
CA ASN A 278 -10.79 20.84 -20.15
C ASN A 278 -10.78 19.43 -20.74
N ALA A 279 -11.91 18.72 -20.72
CA ALA A 279 -11.99 17.34 -21.19
C ALA A 279 -11.92 17.16 -22.71
N ASP A 280 -12.17 18.21 -23.49
CA ASP A 280 -11.87 18.23 -24.93
C ASP A 280 -10.37 18.32 -25.21
N HIS A 281 -9.63 19.00 -24.34
CA HIS A 281 -8.19 19.26 -24.47
C HIS A 281 -7.34 18.17 -23.81
N VAL A 282 -7.50 17.96 -22.51
CA VAL A 282 -6.76 16.96 -21.72
C VAL A 282 -7.55 15.65 -21.55
N PRO A 283 -6.88 14.48 -21.55
CA PRO A 283 -5.43 14.28 -21.52
C PRO A 283 -4.82 14.10 -22.93
N GLY A 284 -5.54 14.46 -24.00
CA GLY A 284 -5.04 14.31 -25.38
C GLY A 284 -3.87 15.24 -25.69
N GLU A 285 -3.96 16.48 -25.22
CA GLU A 285 -2.97 17.54 -25.42
C GLU A 285 -2.29 17.94 -24.08
N PRO A 286 -1.14 18.64 -24.12
CA PRO A 286 -0.49 19.18 -22.92
C PRO A 286 -1.40 20.14 -22.15
N ALA A 287 -1.41 20.06 -20.82
CA ALA A 287 -2.19 20.96 -19.96
C ALA A 287 -1.73 22.42 -20.11
N ARG A 288 -2.65 23.38 -20.07
CA ARG A 288 -2.36 24.82 -20.25
C ARG A 288 -2.32 25.61 -18.95
N ASP A 289 -3.02 25.10 -17.94
CA ASP A 289 -3.24 25.73 -16.63
C ASP A 289 -3.36 24.65 -15.53
N PHE A 290 -3.51 25.09 -14.27
CA PHE A 290 -3.54 24.20 -13.10
C PHE A 290 -4.78 23.31 -13.07
N TRP A 291 -5.95 23.81 -13.53
CA TRP A 291 -7.17 23.01 -13.56
C TRP A 291 -7.04 21.88 -14.59
N GLU A 292 -6.55 22.18 -15.79
CA GLU A 292 -6.26 21.16 -16.81
C GLU A 292 -5.21 20.16 -16.33
N ALA A 293 -4.20 20.60 -15.58
CA ALA A 293 -3.22 19.70 -15.01
C ALA A 293 -3.87 18.70 -14.04
N CYS A 294 -4.71 19.19 -13.10
CA CYS A 294 -5.48 18.33 -12.20
C CYS A 294 -6.42 17.38 -12.95
N GLN A 295 -7.13 17.87 -13.96
CA GLN A 295 -8.06 17.06 -14.76
C GLN A 295 -7.34 15.98 -15.60
N SER A 296 -6.22 16.32 -16.22
CA SER A 296 -5.41 15.39 -17.02
C SER A 296 -4.85 14.27 -16.16
N GLN A 297 -4.32 14.62 -14.99
CA GLN A 297 -3.82 13.66 -14.02
C GLN A 297 -4.96 12.76 -13.53
N TRP A 298 -6.12 13.35 -13.17
CA TRP A 298 -7.27 12.60 -12.67
C TRP A 298 -7.82 11.62 -13.71
N PHE A 299 -7.95 12.03 -14.98
CA PHE A 299 -8.34 11.11 -16.05
C PHE A 299 -7.36 9.94 -16.20
N THR A 300 -6.06 10.22 -16.19
CA THR A 300 -5.00 9.19 -16.27
C THR A 300 -5.09 8.23 -15.07
N GLN A 301 -5.32 8.77 -13.87
CA GLN A 301 -5.41 8.00 -12.64
C GLN A 301 -6.67 7.11 -12.62
N MET A 302 -7.83 7.60 -13.08
CA MET A 302 -9.07 6.81 -13.20
C MET A 302 -8.95 5.73 -14.28
N PHE A 303 -8.41 6.07 -15.45
CA PHE A 303 -8.26 5.09 -16.53
C PHE A 303 -7.23 4.01 -16.19
N SER A 304 -6.23 4.31 -15.37
CA SER A 304 -5.33 3.30 -14.80
C SER A 304 -6.05 2.27 -13.93
N ARG A 305 -7.09 2.67 -13.19
CA ARG A 305 -7.90 1.73 -12.40
C ARG A 305 -8.75 0.86 -13.32
N ILE A 306 -9.28 1.44 -14.39
CA ILE A 306 -9.98 0.66 -15.43
C ILE A 306 -9.04 -0.37 -16.08
N GLU A 307 -7.79 -0.02 -16.32
CA GLU A 307 -6.79 -0.91 -16.91
C GLU A 307 -6.49 -2.14 -16.03
N GLN A 308 -6.17 -1.94 -14.75
CA GLN A 308 -5.80 -3.04 -13.86
C GLN A 308 -5.93 -2.71 -12.36
N LYS A 309 -5.95 -3.76 -11.54
CA LYS A 309 -5.93 -3.67 -10.07
C LYS A 309 -4.49 -3.49 -9.58
N THR A 310 -3.95 -2.29 -9.76
CA THR A 310 -2.62 -1.94 -9.23
C THR A 310 -2.62 -2.11 -7.71
N GLY A 311 -1.61 -2.77 -7.17
CA GLY A 311 -1.49 -2.99 -5.73
C GLY A 311 -1.59 -1.68 -4.97
N THR A 312 -2.37 -1.66 -3.88
CA THR A 312 -2.62 -0.48 -3.02
C THR A 312 -3.40 0.66 -3.67
N THR A 313 -3.96 0.43 -4.86
CA THR A 313 -4.44 1.45 -5.80
C THR A 313 -3.30 2.31 -6.36
N ILE A 314 -3.42 2.72 -7.62
CA ILE A 314 -2.37 3.46 -8.35
C ILE A 314 -1.95 4.74 -7.58
N SER A 315 -0.64 4.92 -7.36
CA SER A 315 -0.07 6.05 -6.63
C SER A 315 0.15 7.26 -7.53
N ASN A 316 0.28 8.46 -6.94
CA ASN A 316 0.18 9.74 -7.65
C ASN A 316 1.52 10.42 -7.93
N GLY A 317 2.64 9.93 -7.40
CA GLY A 317 3.92 10.57 -7.63
C GLY A 317 4.10 11.92 -6.92
N ARG A 318 5.02 12.75 -7.44
CA ARG A 318 5.44 14.02 -6.84
C ARG A 318 4.54 15.19 -7.27
N MET A 319 3.28 15.16 -6.83
CA MET A 319 2.26 16.16 -7.20
C MET A 319 2.70 17.59 -6.94
N ASP A 320 3.42 17.85 -5.84
CA ASP A 320 3.92 19.18 -5.52
C ASP A 320 5.03 19.66 -6.47
N GLN A 321 5.64 18.78 -7.26
CA GLN A 321 6.66 19.14 -8.25
C GLN A 321 6.04 19.32 -9.63
N TYR A 322 5.35 18.29 -10.16
CA TYR A 322 4.87 18.34 -11.54
C TYR A 322 3.65 19.24 -11.74
N PHE A 323 2.88 19.56 -10.69
CA PHE A 323 1.84 20.59 -10.77
C PHE A 323 2.35 22.01 -10.52
N PHE A 324 3.54 22.15 -9.92
CA PHE A 324 4.04 23.46 -9.51
C PHE A 324 4.22 24.45 -10.67
N PRO A 325 4.71 24.08 -11.87
CA PRO A 325 4.80 25.01 -12.99
C PRO A 325 3.45 25.65 -13.36
N PHE A 326 2.37 24.86 -13.35
CA PHE A 326 1.02 25.33 -13.64
C PHE A 326 0.48 26.21 -12.53
N TYR A 327 0.62 25.78 -11.28
CA TYR A 327 0.22 26.55 -10.10
C TYR A 327 0.94 27.90 -10.04
N ALA A 328 2.26 27.91 -10.15
CA ALA A 328 3.08 29.12 -10.03
C ALA A 328 2.74 30.14 -11.13
N LYS A 329 2.57 29.67 -12.38
CA LYS A 329 2.15 30.50 -13.51
C LYS A 329 0.77 31.11 -13.27
N ASP A 330 -0.23 30.31 -12.95
CA ASP A 330 -1.60 30.79 -12.77
C ASP A 330 -1.74 31.71 -11.55
N ARG A 331 -0.97 31.47 -10.48
CA ARG A 331 -0.90 32.37 -9.32
C ARG A 331 -0.30 33.72 -9.71
N ALA A 332 0.77 33.73 -10.50
CA ALA A 332 1.41 34.95 -10.97
C ALA A 332 0.52 35.74 -11.95
N GLU A 333 -0.26 35.05 -12.79
CA GLU A 333 -1.20 35.64 -13.74
C GLU A 333 -2.56 36.01 -13.11
N GLY A 334 -2.77 35.74 -11.82
CA GLY A 334 -4.02 36.02 -11.11
C GLY A 334 -5.22 35.14 -11.56
N LYS A 335 -4.96 34.03 -12.24
CA LYS A 335 -5.98 33.08 -12.72
C LYS A 335 -6.50 32.16 -11.62
N ILE A 336 -5.68 31.90 -10.61
CA ILE A 336 -6.04 31.05 -9.48
C ILE A 336 -5.58 31.67 -8.16
N THR A 337 -6.27 31.31 -7.08
CA THR A 337 -5.89 31.60 -5.69
C THR A 337 -5.50 30.32 -4.96
N ASP A 338 -4.78 30.44 -3.84
CA ASP A 338 -4.45 29.27 -2.98
C ASP A 338 -5.72 28.51 -2.56
N ALA A 339 -6.83 29.22 -2.30
CA ALA A 339 -8.11 28.61 -1.95
C ALA A 339 -8.73 27.83 -3.11
N GLN A 340 -8.72 28.37 -4.33
CA GLN A 340 -9.21 27.65 -5.52
C GLN A 340 -8.33 26.45 -5.88
N ALA A 341 -7.01 26.57 -5.74
CA ALA A 341 -6.11 25.44 -5.94
C ALA A 341 -6.34 24.34 -4.89
N THR A 342 -6.56 24.72 -3.63
CA THR A 342 -6.95 23.80 -2.55
C THR A 342 -8.27 23.09 -2.88
N GLU A 343 -9.29 23.83 -3.33
CA GLU A 343 -10.59 23.27 -3.68
C GLU A 343 -10.50 22.24 -4.82
N LEU A 344 -9.64 22.47 -5.83
CA LEU A 344 -9.37 21.51 -6.91
C LEU A 344 -8.68 20.24 -6.41
N LEU A 345 -7.69 20.37 -5.52
CA LEU A 345 -7.03 19.22 -4.88
C LEU A 345 -8.02 18.41 -4.04
N GLU A 346 -8.86 19.07 -3.26
CA GLU A 346 -9.85 18.40 -2.42
C GLU A 346 -10.97 17.76 -3.26
N CYS A 347 -11.35 18.35 -4.39
CA CYS A 347 -12.22 17.73 -5.39
C CYS A 347 -11.64 16.38 -5.88
N MET A 348 -10.32 16.32 -6.13
CA MET A 348 -9.63 15.09 -6.50
C MET A 348 -9.64 14.07 -5.36
N TRP A 349 -9.36 14.50 -4.13
CA TRP A 349 -9.32 13.60 -2.96
C TRP A 349 -10.68 13.04 -2.60
N VAL A 350 -11.77 13.80 -2.79
CA VAL A 350 -13.13 13.26 -2.68
C VAL A 350 -13.33 12.15 -3.71
N GLY A 351 -12.97 12.38 -4.96
CA GLY A 351 -13.06 11.35 -6.01
C GLY A 351 -12.25 10.10 -5.66
N MET A 352 -11.05 10.27 -5.08
CA MET A 352 -10.23 9.14 -4.60
C MET A 352 -10.94 8.37 -3.49
N ALA A 353 -11.59 9.05 -2.56
CA ALA A 353 -12.30 8.42 -1.43
C ALA A 353 -13.60 7.69 -1.83
N GLU A 354 -14.17 8.03 -2.98
CA GLU A 354 -15.31 7.32 -3.56
C GLU A 354 -14.88 5.98 -4.18
N PHE A 355 -13.66 5.89 -4.71
CA PHE A 355 -13.11 4.62 -5.21
C PHE A 355 -12.55 3.78 -4.06
N ILE A 356 -13.03 2.54 -3.95
CA ILE A 356 -12.61 1.58 -2.93
C ILE A 356 -11.94 0.39 -3.59
N ASP A 357 -10.74 0.07 -3.10
CA ASP A 357 -9.99 -1.10 -3.56
C ASP A 357 -10.70 -2.39 -3.13
N MET A 358 -11.41 -3.03 -4.08
CA MET A 358 -12.27 -4.18 -3.78
C MET A 358 -11.46 -5.47 -3.81
N TYR A 359 -11.25 -6.08 -2.64
CA TYR A 359 -10.66 -7.42 -2.53
C TYR A 359 -11.78 -8.44 -2.32
N ILE A 360 -11.95 -9.33 -3.30
CA ILE A 360 -13.03 -10.32 -3.30
C ILE A 360 -12.61 -11.64 -2.64
N SER A 361 -11.32 -12.02 -2.72
CA SER A 361 -10.79 -13.17 -1.99
C SER A 361 -10.71 -12.90 -0.48
N PRO A 362 -10.92 -13.92 0.39
CA PRO A 362 -10.78 -13.77 1.84
C PRO A 362 -9.37 -13.32 2.27
N THR A 363 -8.33 -13.86 1.61
CA THR A 363 -6.93 -13.49 1.85
C THR A 363 -6.71 -12.00 1.57
N GLY A 364 -7.13 -11.51 0.40
CA GLY A 364 -7.02 -10.10 0.04
C GLY A 364 -7.79 -9.19 1.01
N GLY A 365 -9.00 -9.60 1.43
CA GLY A 365 -9.78 -8.84 2.41
C GLY A 365 -9.12 -8.74 3.78
N ALA A 366 -8.49 -9.81 4.27
CA ALA A 366 -7.79 -9.84 5.56
C ALA A 366 -6.48 -9.03 5.57
N PHE A 367 -5.84 -8.89 4.40
CA PHE A 367 -4.65 -8.05 4.23
C PHE A 367 -4.98 -6.55 4.15
N ASN A 368 -6.24 -6.19 3.93
CA ASN A 368 -6.67 -4.82 3.63
C ASN A 368 -7.90 -4.40 4.47
N GLU A 369 -7.79 -4.50 5.79
CA GLU A 369 -8.88 -4.13 6.70
C GLU A 369 -9.22 -2.62 6.66
N GLY A 370 -10.49 -2.28 6.88
CA GLY A 370 -10.94 -0.87 6.92
C GLY A 370 -10.87 -0.18 5.55
N TYR A 371 -11.11 -0.91 4.46
CA TYR A 371 -10.98 -0.41 3.09
C TYR A 371 -9.60 0.20 2.81
N ALA A 372 -8.54 -0.53 3.18
CA ALA A 372 -7.18 -0.04 3.10
C ALA A 372 -6.81 0.45 1.69
N HIS A 373 -6.10 1.57 1.63
CA HIS A 373 -5.72 2.26 0.39
C HIS A 373 -4.41 3.03 0.59
N TRP A 374 -3.57 3.11 -0.44
CA TRP A 374 -2.30 3.82 -0.39
C TRP A 374 -1.97 4.48 -1.74
N GLU A 375 -2.86 5.32 -2.26
CA GLU A 375 -2.60 6.12 -3.46
C GLU A 375 -1.61 7.26 -3.17
N ALA A 376 -0.37 6.90 -2.90
CA ALA A 376 0.64 7.76 -2.32
C ALA A 376 0.79 9.08 -3.09
N VAL A 377 0.67 10.20 -2.37
CA VAL A 377 0.95 11.55 -2.86
C VAL A 377 2.26 12.00 -2.22
N THR A 378 3.30 12.14 -3.04
CA THR A 378 4.64 12.50 -2.57
C THR A 378 4.81 14.02 -2.56
N VAL A 379 5.35 14.56 -1.47
CA VAL A 379 5.71 15.98 -1.33
C VAL A 379 7.09 16.18 -0.71
N GLY A 380 7.75 17.29 -1.01
CA GLY A 380 9.07 17.65 -0.51
C GLY A 380 10.20 16.77 -1.10
N GLY A 381 11.27 16.57 -0.33
CA GLY A 381 12.45 15.83 -0.77
C GLY A 381 13.44 16.69 -1.55
N GLN A 382 14.13 16.08 -2.51
CA GLN A 382 15.16 16.74 -3.32
C GLN A 382 14.77 16.79 -4.80
N THR A 383 15.25 17.79 -5.53
CA THR A 383 15.21 17.86 -7.00
C THR A 383 16.23 16.90 -7.61
N THR A 384 16.17 16.68 -8.92
CA THR A 384 17.11 15.82 -9.67
C THR A 384 18.59 16.20 -9.52
N ASP A 385 18.88 17.45 -9.15
CA ASP A 385 20.23 17.96 -8.88
C ASP A 385 20.57 18.07 -7.38
N GLY A 386 19.75 17.50 -6.49
CA GLY A 386 20.02 17.37 -5.06
C GLY A 386 19.73 18.61 -4.21
N ARG A 387 19.08 19.65 -4.76
CA ARG A 387 18.59 20.78 -3.98
C ARG A 387 17.29 20.41 -3.28
N ASP A 388 16.94 21.11 -2.20
CA ASP A 388 15.63 20.94 -1.57
C ASP A 388 14.49 21.28 -2.55
N ALA A 389 13.44 20.47 -2.56
CA ALA A 389 12.32 20.58 -3.49
C ALA A 389 11.07 21.24 -2.87
N SER A 390 11.15 21.77 -1.65
CA SER A 390 10.01 22.40 -0.99
C SER A 390 9.60 23.67 -1.74
N ASN A 391 8.31 23.79 -2.06
CA ASN A 391 7.76 24.95 -2.74
C ASN A 391 6.38 25.35 -2.15
N ALA A 392 5.75 26.40 -2.68
CA ALA A 392 4.48 26.89 -2.15
C ALA A 392 3.35 25.84 -2.21
N LEU A 393 3.35 24.96 -3.21
CA LEU A 393 2.36 23.89 -3.36
C LEU A 393 2.59 22.74 -2.36
N THR A 394 3.84 22.47 -1.97
CA THR A 394 4.19 21.54 -0.88
C THR A 394 3.45 21.90 0.41
N TYR A 395 3.52 23.18 0.82
CA TYR A 395 2.85 23.68 2.02
C TYR A 395 1.33 23.70 1.88
N LEU A 396 0.81 23.97 0.68
CA LEU A 396 -0.62 23.97 0.40
C LEU A 396 -1.22 22.56 0.52
N ILE A 397 -0.52 21.53 0.03
CA ILE A 397 -0.95 20.13 0.15
C ILE A 397 -0.90 19.67 1.62
N LEU A 398 0.15 20.02 2.37
CA LEU A 398 0.23 19.74 3.82
C LEU A 398 -0.94 20.40 4.58
N LYS A 399 -1.23 21.67 4.27
CA LYS A 399 -2.38 22.39 4.82
C LYS A 399 -3.69 21.68 4.49
N SER A 400 -3.93 21.41 3.21
CA SER A 400 -5.19 20.82 2.78
C SER A 400 -5.40 19.41 3.36
N LYS A 401 -4.36 18.60 3.58
CA LYS A 401 -4.48 17.32 4.33
C LYS A 401 -4.98 17.50 5.77
N ARG A 402 -4.61 18.59 6.46
CA ARG A 402 -5.07 18.92 7.82
C ARG A 402 -6.53 19.36 7.84
N GLU A 403 -6.96 20.07 6.80
CA GLU A 403 -8.31 20.66 6.71
C GLU A 403 -9.34 19.65 6.16
N PHE A 404 -8.91 18.77 5.26
CA PHE A 404 -9.74 17.72 4.67
C PHE A 404 -10.12 16.62 5.69
N PRO A 405 -11.42 16.32 5.88
CA PRO A 405 -11.89 15.44 6.95
C PRO A 405 -11.57 13.96 6.80
N LEU A 406 -11.41 13.44 5.57
CA LEU A 406 -11.16 12.02 5.38
C LEU A 406 -9.67 11.68 5.50
N HIS A 407 -9.36 10.39 5.55
CA HIS A 407 -8.01 9.85 5.52
C HIS A 407 -7.37 9.87 4.12
N TYR A 408 -7.67 10.90 3.32
CA TYR A 408 -7.12 11.15 1.99
C TYR A 408 -6.46 12.54 1.92
N PRO A 409 -5.52 12.72 0.98
CA PRO A 409 -4.87 11.66 0.21
C PRO A 409 -3.92 10.86 1.12
N ASP A 410 -3.35 9.77 0.61
CA ASP A 410 -2.25 9.08 1.28
C ASP A 410 -0.96 9.90 1.20
N LEU A 411 -0.83 10.89 2.09
CA LEU A 411 0.26 11.88 2.03
C LEU A 411 1.58 11.32 2.55
N ALA A 412 2.61 11.37 1.70
CA ALA A 412 3.98 10.98 1.99
C ALA A 412 4.95 12.16 1.86
N ALA A 413 5.66 12.47 2.95
CA ALA A 413 6.65 13.54 3.01
C ALA A 413 8.06 12.95 2.89
N ARG A 414 8.83 13.39 1.90
CA ARG A 414 10.23 13.01 1.72
C ARG A 414 11.14 13.86 2.61
N ILE A 415 12.02 13.19 3.36
CA ILE A 415 12.92 13.79 4.34
C ILE A 415 14.36 13.57 3.88
N HIS A 416 15.17 14.63 3.93
CA HIS A 416 16.61 14.59 3.66
C HIS A 416 17.37 15.43 4.68
N SER A 417 18.68 15.25 4.73
CA SER A 417 19.58 15.89 5.69
C SER A 417 19.50 17.42 5.70
N ARG A 418 19.13 18.04 4.56
CA ARG A 418 19.02 19.50 4.39
C ARG A 418 17.57 19.99 4.34
N ALA A 419 16.59 19.18 4.73
CA ALA A 419 15.19 19.57 4.76
C ALA A 419 15.02 20.89 5.55
N PRO A 420 14.36 21.93 5.01
CA PRO A 420 14.24 23.21 5.69
C PRO A 420 13.46 23.11 7.00
N GLU A 421 13.84 23.92 7.99
CA GLU A 421 13.16 23.96 9.30
C GLU A 421 11.65 24.20 9.16
N ARG A 422 11.24 25.15 8.31
CA ARG A 422 9.81 25.41 8.05
C ARG A 422 9.07 24.18 7.52
N TYR A 423 9.71 23.40 6.63
CA TYR A 423 9.10 22.19 6.07
C TYR A 423 8.93 21.13 7.14
N LEU A 424 9.96 20.86 7.94
CA LEU A 424 9.88 19.90 9.05
C LEU A 424 8.86 20.34 10.11
N TRP A 425 8.76 21.64 10.36
CA TRP A 425 7.76 22.22 11.25
C TRP A 425 6.34 21.95 10.77
N ASP A 426 6.03 22.25 9.50
CA ASP A 426 4.69 22.01 8.95
C ASP A 426 4.35 20.51 8.86
N VAL A 427 5.34 19.65 8.63
CA VAL A 427 5.22 18.20 8.75
C VAL A 427 4.87 17.79 10.18
N ALA A 428 5.58 18.31 11.17
CA ALA A 428 5.33 18.05 12.59
C ALA A 428 3.94 18.54 13.04
N GLU A 429 3.50 19.72 12.60
CA GLU A 429 2.14 20.22 12.85
C GLU A 429 1.07 19.35 12.19
N THR A 430 1.35 18.76 11.03
CA THR A 430 0.44 17.81 10.37
C THR A 430 0.34 16.51 11.15
N ILE A 431 1.46 16.01 11.69
CA ILE A 431 1.49 14.83 12.56
C ILE A 431 0.69 15.07 13.86
N LYS A 432 0.93 16.22 14.50
CA LYS A 432 0.24 16.63 15.74
C LYS A 432 -1.27 16.69 15.59
N TYR A 433 -1.79 16.84 14.36
CA TYR A 433 -3.22 16.80 14.10
C TYR A 433 -3.89 15.51 14.61
N GLY A 434 -3.18 14.38 14.60
CA GLY A 434 -3.62 13.12 15.22
C GLY A 434 -4.16 12.06 14.27
N SER A 435 -4.34 12.38 12.98
CA SER A 435 -4.79 11.43 11.95
C SER A 435 -3.65 10.57 11.38
N GLY A 436 -2.42 10.80 11.84
CA GLY A 436 -1.20 10.09 11.45
C GLY A 436 -0.67 10.34 10.04
N PHE A 437 -0.83 11.56 9.55
CA PHE A 437 -0.21 12.04 8.31
C PHE A 437 0.85 13.10 8.62
N PRO A 438 1.80 13.33 7.69
CA PRO A 438 2.16 12.43 6.61
C PRO A 438 2.93 11.21 7.12
N LYS A 439 3.07 10.18 6.30
CA LYS A 439 4.13 9.18 6.48
C LYS A 439 5.46 9.77 6.00
N LEU A 440 6.56 9.46 6.68
CA LEU A 440 7.88 10.01 6.36
C LEU A 440 8.74 8.99 5.64
N ILE A 441 9.42 9.42 4.58
CA ILE A 441 10.27 8.58 3.74
C ILE A 441 11.64 9.25 3.61
N ASN A 442 12.72 8.52 3.87
CA ASN A 442 14.08 9.09 4.01
C ASN A 442 14.92 8.95 2.74
N ASP A 443 15.23 10.07 2.09
CA ASP A 443 16.12 10.15 0.94
C ASP A 443 17.51 9.56 1.25
N GLU A 444 18.00 9.73 2.50
CA GLU A 444 19.37 9.36 2.89
C GLU A 444 19.59 7.84 3.03
N GLU A 445 18.51 7.06 3.05
CA GLU A 445 18.52 5.59 2.95
C GLU A 445 18.25 5.15 1.51
N ILE A 446 17.27 5.76 0.84
CA ILE A 446 16.75 5.31 -0.46
C ILE A 446 17.71 5.64 -1.59
N VAL A 447 18.16 6.90 -1.67
CA VAL A 447 18.99 7.36 -2.80
C VAL A 447 20.25 6.49 -2.90
N PRO A 448 21.06 6.29 -1.83
CA PRO A 448 22.25 5.43 -1.89
C PRO A 448 21.93 3.98 -2.28
N LEU A 449 20.82 3.41 -1.79
CA LEU A 449 20.42 2.05 -2.17
C LEU A 449 20.08 1.95 -3.65
N TYR A 450 19.39 2.96 -4.21
CA TYR A 450 18.93 2.93 -5.60
C TYR A 450 20.08 3.13 -6.58
N VAL A 451 20.98 4.11 -6.34
CA VAL A 451 22.21 4.23 -7.16
C VAL A 451 23.08 2.98 -7.05
N SER A 452 23.16 2.34 -5.87
CA SER A 452 23.91 1.08 -5.73
C SER A 452 23.35 -0.06 -6.57
N LYS A 453 22.08 0.02 -7.00
CA LYS A 453 21.37 -0.98 -7.83
C LYS A 453 21.29 -0.57 -9.31
N GLY A 454 21.98 0.51 -9.70
CA GLY A 454 22.17 0.90 -11.09
C GLY A 454 21.34 2.10 -11.55
N ALA A 455 20.58 2.75 -10.66
CA ALA A 455 19.93 4.03 -10.98
C ALA A 455 20.99 5.12 -11.19
N THR A 456 20.67 6.16 -11.97
CA THR A 456 21.46 7.40 -11.91
C THR A 456 21.11 8.18 -10.63
N PHE A 457 21.93 9.16 -10.27
CA PHE A 457 21.60 10.04 -9.14
C PHE A 457 20.33 10.82 -9.41
N GLU A 458 20.13 11.32 -10.63
CA GLU A 458 18.95 12.09 -11.01
C GLU A 458 17.67 11.25 -10.87
N GLU A 459 17.69 10.01 -11.35
CA GLU A 459 16.57 9.07 -11.22
C GLU A 459 16.30 8.74 -9.75
N ALA A 460 17.35 8.42 -8.99
CA ALA A 460 17.24 8.09 -7.58
C ALA A 460 16.78 9.29 -6.74
N LEU A 461 17.23 10.52 -7.03
CA LEU A 461 16.82 11.74 -6.34
C LEU A 461 15.38 12.14 -6.66
N ASP A 462 14.88 11.78 -7.85
CA ASP A 462 13.53 12.12 -8.29
C ASP A 462 12.47 11.05 -7.96
N TYR A 463 12.82 10.08 -7.10
CA TYR A 463 11.89 9.01 -6.76
C TYR A 463 10.56 9.52 -6.22
N ALA A 464 9.50 8.81 -6.58
CA ALA A 464 8.16 8.96 -6.02
C ALA A 464 7.90 7.87 -4.98
N VAL A 465 7.22 8.23 -3.89
CA VAL A 465 6.65 7.24 -2.97
C VAL A 465 5.48 6.56 -3.66
N SER A 466 5.38 5.25 -3.47
CA SER A 466 4.36 4.42 -4.07
C SER A 466 3.87 3.35 -3.10
N GLY A 467 2.56 3.18 -3.03
CA GLY A 467 1.91 2.30 -2.08
C GLY A 467 2.27 2.62 -0.64
N CYS A 468 2.57 1.59 0.15
CA CYS A 468 2.88 1.71 1.57
C CYS A 468 4.07 2.63 1.84
N THR A 469 5.26 2.26 1.36
CA THR A 469 6.54 2.92 1.72
C THR A 469 7.58 2.86 0.60
N GLU A 470 7.22 2.34 -0.56
CA GLU A 470 8.17 2.03 -1.62
C GLU A 470 8.56 3.28 -2.38
N ALA A 471 9.72 3.24 -3.05
CA ALA A 471 10.18 4.30 -3.93
C ALA A 471 10.18 3.80 -5.39
N ARG A 472 9.75 4.65 -6.32
CA ARG A 472 9.67 4.34 -7.75
C ARG A 472 10.34 5.43 -8.57
N MET A 473 11.04 4.99 -9.62
CA MET A 473 11.55 5.80 -10.72
C MET A 473 10.68 5.49 -11.95
N PRO A 474 9.67 6.31 -12.28
CA PRO A 474 8.59 5.94 -13.21
C PRO A 474 9.00 5.54 -14.65
N ASN A 475 10.25 5.79 -15.05
CA ASN A 475 10.81 5.44 -16.36
C ASN A 475 11.98 4.45 -16.30
N ARG A 476 12.33 3.94 -15.11
CA ARG A 476 13.47 3.05 -14.88
C ARG A 476 13.08 1.75 -14.18
N ASP A 477 12.17 1.83 -13.21
CA ASP A 477 11.61 0.67 -12.53
C ASP A 477 10.81 -0.21 -13.50
N THR A 478 11.11 -1.51 -13.59
CA THR A 478 10.39 -2.42 -14.52
C THR A 478 9.72 -3.60 -13.85
N TYR A 479 9.89 -3.75 -12.53
CA TYR A 479 9.31 -4.87 -11.79
C TYR A 479 7.90 -4.57 -11.26
N THR A 480 6.99 -5.52 -11.49
CA THR A 480 5.54 -5.35 -11.20
C THR A 480 4.91 -6.53 -10.46
N SER A 481 5.62 -7.63 -10.19
CA SER A 481 5.05 -8.84 -9.60
C SER A 481 4.83 -8.73 -8.08
N GLY A 482 3.74 -9.33 -7.60
CA GLY A 482 3.51 -9.53 -6.17
C GLY A 482 4.58 -10.43 -5.53
N GLY A 483 5.07 -10.00 -4.37
CA GLY A 483 6.08 -10.69 -3.56
C GLY A 483 5.49 -11.72 -2.58
N ALA A 484 6.34 -12.48 -1.91
CA ALA A 484 5.93 -13.33 -0.80
C ALA A 484 5.81 -12.52 0.50
N TYR A 485 4.82 -12.85 1.32
CA TYR A 485 4.66 -12.39 2.70
C TYR A 485 4.90 -13.57 3.65
N ILE A 486 5.97 -13.54 4.44
CA ILE A 486 6.46 -14.73 5.16
C ILE A 486 6.25 -14.57 6.67
N ASN A 487 5.52 -15.52 7.26
CA ASN A 487 5.22 -15.57 8.68
C ASN A 487 6.38 -16.21 9.46
N PHE A 488 7.40 -15.44 9.81
CA PHE A 488 8.54 -15.98 10.55
C PHE A 488 8.24 -16.31 12.02
N ALA A 489 7.12 -15.83 12.58
CA ALA A 489 6.64 -16.32 13.88
C ALA A 489 6.21 -17.80 13.80
N ALA A 490 5.65 -18.24 12.67
CA ALA A 490 5.39 -19.66 12.41
C ALA A 490 6.68 -20.49 12.37
N ALA A 491 7.81 -19.93 11.92
CA ALA A 491 9.10 -20.62 11.95
C ALA A 491 9.56 -20.92 13.39
N VAL A 492 9.33 -19.99 14.32
CA VAL A 492 9.58 -20.20 15.77
C VAL A 492 8.69 -21.33 16.30
N GLU A 493 7.40 -21.31 15.97
CA GLU A 493 6.47 -22.38 16.38
C GLU A 493 6.88 -23.75 15.81
N MET A 494 7.34 -23.79 14.55
CA MET A 494 7.83 -25.02 13.94
C MET A 494 9.12 -25.54 14.59
N VAL A 495 9.97 -24.69 15.17
CA VAL A 495 11.08 -25.17 16.02
C VAL A 495 10.54 -25.82 17.30
N LEU A 496 9.59 -25.16 17.96
CA LEU A 496 8.99 -25.65 19.21
C LEU A 496 8.18 -26.94 19.03
N ARG A 497 7.75 -27.24 17.80
CA ARG A 497 6.91 -28.40 17.46
C ARG A 497 7.48 -29.27 16.34
N ASN A 498 8.80 -29.25 16.14
CA ASN A 498 9.50 -30.11 15.19
C ASN A 498 8.85 -30.15 13.78
N GLY A 499 8.68 -28.98 13.16
CA GLY A 499 8.13 -28.80 11.81
C GLY A 499 6.60 -28.68 11.74
N ARG A 500 5.90 -28.62 12.87
CA ARG A 500 4.42 -28.58 12.94
C ARG A 500 3.93 -27.25 13.54
N MET A 501 2.63 -26.98 13.41
CA MET A 501 1.98 -25.82 14.03
C MET A 501 0.69 -26.28 14.71
N LYS A 502 0.36 -25.72 15.88
CA LYS A 502 -0.79 -26.12 16.70
C LYS A 502 -2.10 -26.11 15.89
N LYS A 503 -2.29 -25.08 15.05
CA LYS A 503 -3.49 -24.91 14.21
C LYS A 503 -3.73 -26.08 13.24
N TYR A 504 -2.66 -26.69 12.73
CA TYR A 504 -2.72 -27.72 11.68
C TYR A 504 -2.47 -29.14 12.22
N GLY A 505 -2.44 -29.30 13.54
CA GLY A 505 -2.25 -30.60 14.20
C GLY A 505 -0.92 -31.26 13.84
N ASP A 506 -0.98 -32.55 13.51
CA ASP A 506 0.22 -33.38 13.27
C ASP A 506 0.82 -33.23 11.87
N GLN A 507 0.24 -32.40 11.01
CA GLN A 507 0.72 -32.21 9.64
C GLN A 507 2.13 -31.62 9.63
N LEU A 508 3.06 -32.32 8.97
CA LEU A 508 4.43 -31.84 8.79
C LEU A 508 4.51 -30.75 7.71
N LEU A 509 4.69 -29.50 8.14
CA LEU A 509 4.77 -28.33 7.28
C LEU A 509 6.23 -27.92 7.02
N GLY A 510 6.99 -27.74 8.11
CA GLY A 510 8.39 -27.34 8.11
C GLY A 510 9.39 -28.50 8.03
N VAL A 511 10.63 -28.22 8.45
CA VAL A 511 11.70 -29.21 8.63
C VAL A 511 11.55 -29.88 10.00
N GLU A 512 11.81 -31.19 10.09
CA GLU A 512 11.95 -31.86 11.38
C GLU A 512 13.32 -31.55 11.99
N THR A 513 13.38 -30.47 12.77
CA THR A 513 14.60 -29.94 13.41
C THR A 513 14.98 -30.66 14.71
N GLY A 514 14.18 -31.63 15.15
CA GLY A 514 14.34 -32.36 16.41
C GLY A 514 13.35 -31.92 17.49
N ASP A 515 13.18 -32.73 18.53
CA ASP A 515 12.42 -32.32 19.72
C ASP A 515 13.21 -31.23 20.47
N PRO A 516 12.66 -30.02 20.66
CA PRO A 516 13.36 -28.93 21.32
C PRO A 516 13.79 -29.23 22.76
N ARG A 517 13.18 -30.22 23.43
CA ARG A 517 13.62 -30.70 24.76
C ARG A 517 15.01 -31.33 24.74
N ASN A 518 15.43 -31.82 23.59
CA ASN A 518 16.73 -32.46 23.43
C ASN A 518 17.87 -31.49 23.15
N PHE A 519 17.57 -30.24 22.77
CA PHE A 519 18.59 -29.23 22.51
C PHE A 519 19.38 -28.90 23.78
N LYS A 520 20.71 -29.00 23.72
CA LYS A 520 21.61 -28.78 24.86
C LYS A 520 22.18 -27.37 24.91
N THR A 521 22.20 -26.69 23.77
CA THR A 521 22.81 -25.36 23.61
C THR A 521 21.85 -24.41 22.89
N TRP A 522 22.05 -23.10 23.11
CA TRP A 522 21.37 -22.07 22.36
C TRP A 522 21.62 -22.21 20.85
N ASP A 523 22.84 -22.56 20.45
CA ASP A 523 23.22 -22.70 19.05
C ASP A 523 22.41 -23.81 18.34
N GLU A 524 22.08 -24.91 19.02
CA GLU A 524 21.18 -25.93 18.47
C GLU A 524 19.77 -25.37 18.21
N PHE A 525 19.21 -24.60 19.15
CA PHE A 525 17.90 -23.95 18.99
C PHE A 525 17.93 -22.89 17.87
N TRP A 526 18.97 -22.06 17.85
CA TRP A 526 19.20 -21.06 16.81
C TRP A 526 19.32 -21.72 15.43
N ASN A 527 20.12 -22.77 15.30
CA ASN A 527 20.30 -23.50 14.04
C ASN A 527 19.00 -24.18 13.58
N ALA A 528 18.16 -24.66 14.52
CA ALA A 528 16.82 -25.13 14.19
C ALA A 528 15.95 -24.00 13.60
N TYR A 529 15.99 -22.80 14.19
CA TYR A 529 15.27 -21.64 13.65
C TYR A 529 15.80 -21.26 12.26
N VAL A 530 17.12 -21.21 12.08
CA VAL A 530 17.74 -20.92 10.78
C VAL A 530 17.30 -21.91 9.71
N GLN A 531 17.15 -23.20 10.02
CA GLN A 531 16.65 -24.20 9.07
C GLN A 531 15.22 -23.90 8.61
N GLN A 532 14.32 -23.51 9.52
CA GLN A 532 12.95 -23.12 9.15
C GLN A 532 12.94 -21.80 8.37
N HIS A 533 13.74 -20.83 8.78
CA HIS A 533 13.90 -19.55 8.09
C HIS A 533 14.34 -19.78 6.63
N LEU A 534 15.37 -20.59 6.41
CA LEU A 534 15.88 -20.91 5.07
C LEU A 534 14.89 -21.72 4.24
N LEU A 535 14.10 -22.62 4.86
CA LEU A 535 12.99 -23.29 4.17
C LEU A 535 11.99 -22.27 3.61
N PHE A 536 11.59 -21.28 4.42
CA PHE A 536 10.61 -20.29 3.99
C PHE A 536 11.17 -19.37 2.89
N LEU A 537 12.43 -18.95 3.00
CA LEU A 537 13.08 -18.17 1.92
C LEU A 537 13.16 -18.97 0.63
N LYS A 538 13.54 -20.26 0.70
CA LYS A 538 13.52 -21.14 -0.48
C LYS A 538 12.13 -21.24 -1.08
N ALA A 539 11.10 -21.41 -0.26
CA ALA A 539 9.73 -21.51 -0.73
C ALA A 539 9.26 -20.21 -1.42
N ALA A 540 9.54 -19.06 -0.82
CA ALA A 540 9.24 -17.74 -1.37
C ALA A 540 9.94 -17.48 -2.71
N PHE A 541 11.22 -17.85 -2.84
CA PHE A 541 11.95 -17.67 -4.10
C PHE A 541 11.45 -18.61 -5.21
N THR A 542 11.06 -19.84 -4.86
CA THR A 542 10.38 -20.75 -5.80
C THR A 542 9.03 -20.20 -6.25
N GLN A 543 8.21 -19.67 -5.33
CA GLN A 543 6.97 -18.96 -5.67
C GLN A 543 7.27 -17.82 -6.64
N GLN A 544 8.25 -16.98 -6.32
CA GLN A 544 8.55 -15.78 -7.11
C GLN A 544 8.99 -16.12 -8.54
N TYR A 545 9.80 -17.17 -8.72
CA TYR A 545 10.21 -17.64 -10.03
C TYR A 545 9.01 -18.06 -10.90
N ILE A 546 8.05 -18.78 -10.32
CA ILE A 546 6.81 -19.21 -11.00
C ILE A 546 5.92 -18.00 -11.29
N ILE A 547 5.71 -17.14 -10.29
CA ILE A 547 4.87 -15.94 -10.38
C ILE A 547 5.34 -15.00 -11.49
N ASN A 548 6.64 -14.72 -11.56
CA ASN A 548 7.20 -13.79 -12.57
C ASN A 548 6.88 -14.26 -14.00
N LYS A 549 7.03 -15.56 -14.26
CA LYS A 549 6.74 -16.19 -15.57
C LYS A 549 5.26 -16.20 -15.90
N LEU A 550 4.44 -16.55 -14.91
CA LEU A 550 3.02 -16.74 -15.13
C LEU A 550 2.31 -15.39 -15.32
N ARG A 551 2.70 -14.36 -14.56
CA ARG A 551 2.07 -13.03 -14.65
C ARG A 551 2.15 -12.43 -16.05
N ALA A 552 3.27 -12.59 -16.76
CA ALA A 552 3.46 -12.11 -18.12
C ALA A 552 2.46 -12.72 -19.14
N GLN A 553 1.80 -13.84 -18.78
CA GLN A 553 0.81 -14.54 -19.60
C GLN A 553 -0.64 -14.13 -19.27
N HIS A 554 -0.87 -13.49 -18.12
CA HIS A 554 -2.21 -13.15 -17.63
C HIS A 554 -2.46 -11.66 -17.49
N PHE A 555 -1.40 -10.83 -17.40
CA PHE A 555 -1.53 -9.38 -17.24
C PHE A 555 -0.77 -8.63 -18.33
N ALA A 556 -1.37 -7.57 -18.84
CA ALA A 556 -0.71 -6.52 -19.61
C ALA A 556 -1.16 -5.13 -19.13
N GLN A 557 -0.35 -4.12 -19.41
CA GLN A 557 -0.56 -2.75 -18.96
C GLN A 557 -0.22 -1.75 -20.08
N PRO A 558 -0.99 -1.70 -21.19
CA PRO A 558 -0.65 -0.89 -22.36
C PRO A 558 -0.60 0.62 -22.08
N MET A 559 -1.50 1.19 -21.28
CA MET A 559 -1.47 2.62 -20.91
C MET A 559 -0.26 2.91 -20.03
N GLY A 560 -0.02 2.11 -18.98
CA GLY A 560 1.17 2.27 -18.15
C GLY A 560 2.47 2.15 -18.97
N SER A 561 2.52 1.19 -19.89
CA SER A 561 3.66 1.00 -20.80
C SER A 561 3.84 2.18 -21.78
N ALA A 562 2.74 2.79 -22.24
CA ALA A 562 2.78 4.01 -23.06
C ALA A 562 3.47 5.18 -22.34
N MET A 563 3.38 5.19 -21.00
CA MET A 563 3.94 6.23 -20.16
C MET A 563 5.38 5.94 -19.70
N HIS A 564 5.91 4.74 -19.97
CA HIS A 564 7.23 4.31 -19.51
C HIS A 564 8.27 4.34 -20.65
N ASP A 565 9.38 5.07 -20.47
CA ASP A 565 10.38 5.26 -21.53
C ASP A 565 10.98 3.95 -22.04
N LEU A 566 11.36 3.03 -21.16
CA LEU A 566 11.94 1.75 -21.59
C LEU A 566 10.95 0.84 -22.31
N CYS A 567 9.65 0.91 -21.98
CA CYS A 567 8.61 0.15 -22.66
C CYS A 567 8.45 0.66 -24.09
N MET A 568 8.33 1.98 -24.26
CA MET A 568 8.25 2.63 -25.58
C MET A 568 9.52 2.46 -26.40
N LYS A 569 10.70 2.44 -25.76
CA LYS A 569 11.99 2.22 -26.42
C LYS A 569 12.10 0.79 -26.96
N HIS A 570 11.80 -0.21 -26.13
CA HIS A 570 12.01 -1.62 -26.46
C HIS A 570 10.80 -2.34 -27.03
N CYS A 571 9.64 -1.68 -27.05
CA CYS A 571 8.34 -2.25 -27.45
C CYS A 571 7.93 -3.44 -26.58
N ILE A 572 8.07 -3.30 -25.27
CA ILE A 572 7.82 -4.37 -24.29
C ILE A 572 6.85 -3.87 -23.22
N ASP A 573 5.82 -4.67 -22.94
CA ASP A 573 4.85 -4.40 -21.89
C ASP A 573 5.48 -4.49 -20.48
N LEU A 574 5.00 -3.64 -19.56
CA LEU A 574 5.53 -3.51 -18.20
C LEU A 574 5.43 -4.78 -17.33
N HIS A 575 4.60 -5.76 -17.71
CA HIS A 575 4.49 -7.03 -16.99
C HIS A 575 5.40 -8.14 -17.51
N GLN A 576 6.20 -7.89 -18.55
CA GLN A 576 7.19 -8.85 -19.00
C GLN A 576 8.32 -9.01 -17.97
N GLU A 577 8.89 -10.21 -17.90
CA GLU A 577 9.89 -10.58 -16.87
C GLU A 577 11.13 -9.70 -16.90
N HIS A 578 11.55 -9.29 -18.10
CA HIS A 578 12.75 -8.49 -18.31
C HIS A 578 12.52 -7.43 -19.38
N ILE A 579 12.84 -6.18 -19.04
CA ILE A 579 12.87 -5.05 -19.97
C ILE A 579 14.32 -4.55 -19.99
N PRO A 580 14.98 -4.44 -21.16
CA PRO A 580 16.36 -4.01 -21.24
C PRO A 580 16.56 -2.62 -20.61
N GLU A 581 17.67 -2.44 -19.91
CA GLU A 581 18.02 -1.23 -19.13
C GLU A 581 17.12 -0.97 -17.90
N GLY A 582 16.10 -1.80 -17.67
CA GLY A 582 15.22 -1.70 -16.51
C GLY A 582 15.89 -2.15 -15.23
N ILE A 583 15.46 -1.57 -14.11
CA ILE A 583 15.84 -2.01 -12.76
C ILE A 583 14.65 -2.71 -12.14
N ASN A 584 14.84 -3.98 -11.80
CA ASN A 584 13.79 -4.80 -11.22
C ASN A 584 13.90 -4.82 -9.69
N LEU A 585 13.10 -3.99 -9.00
CA LEU A 585 13.04 -3.91 -7.54
C LEU A 585 11.80 -4.65 -7.01
N GLY A 586 12.01 -5.87 -6.49
CA GLY A 586 11.02 -6.75 -5.89
C GLY A 586 11.25 -6.98 -4.40
N TYR A 587 10.33 -7.70 -3.76
CA TYR A 587 10.30 -7.82 -2.30
C TYR A 587 9.87 -9.22 -1.84
N PHE A 588 10.43 -9.63 -0.71
CA PHE A 588 9.81 -10.62 0.17
C PHE A 588 9.72 -10.05 1.58
N GLU A 589 8.60 -10.28 2.26
CA GLU A 589 8.37 -9.69 3.59
C GLU A 589 8.78 -10.62 4.71
N TYR A 590 9.38 -10.01 5.72
CA TYR A 590 9.53 -10.59 7.02
C TYR A 590 8.45 -10.08 7.97
N MET A 591 7.52 -10.96 8.35
CA MET A 591 6.44 -10.62 9.27
C MET A 591 6.76 -11.04 10.71
N GLY A 592 6.53 -10.12 11.65
CA GLY A 592 6.66 -10.37 13.09
C GLY A 592 8.09 -10.22 13.64
N LEU A 593 8.88 -9.24 13.16
CA LEU A 593 10.26 -9.03 13.59
C LEU A 593 10.40 -8.97 15.13
N GLY A 594 9.68 -8.04 15.78
CA GLY A 594 9.69 -7.93 17.24
C GLY A 594 9.23 -9.21 17.94
N THR A 595 8.14 -9.83 17.46
CA THR A 595 7.66 -11.11 18.01
C THR A 595 8.71 -12.21 17.97
N VAL A 596 9.44 -12.35 16.86
CA VAL A 596 10.47 -13.39 16.70
C VAL A 596 11.71 -13.05 17.53
N VAL A 597 12.23 -11.83 17.45
CA VAL A 597 13.43 -11.41 18.18
C VAL A 597 13.24 -11.59 19.67
N ASP A 598 12.13 -11.10 20.23
CA ASP A 598 11.85 -11.19 21.67
C ASP A 598 11.65 -12.64 22.11
N SER A 599 11.03 -13.47 21.26
CA SER A 599 10.84 -14.90 21.57
C SER A 599 12.17 -15.64 21.64
N LEU A 600 13.06 -15.37 20.68
CA LEU A 600 14.39 -15.95 20.62
C LEU A 600 15.27 -15.44 21.78
N ALA A 601 15.20 -14.14 22.09
CA ALA A 601 15.91 -13.54 23.23
C ALA A 601 15.46 -14.16 24.57
N ALA A 602 14.16 -14.34 24.78
CA ALA A 602 13.60 -14.97 25.97
C ALA A 602 14.05 -16.42 26.12
N VAL A 603 14.01 -17.22 25.05
CA VAL A 603 14.51 -18.61 25.06
C VAL A 603 16.00 -18.66 25.37
N LYS A 604 16.82 -17.87 24.66
CA LYS A 604 18.27 -17.79 24.90
C LYS A 604 18.57 -17.48 26.37
N LYS A 605 17.94 -16.43 26.89
CA LYS A 605 18.22 -15.89 28.23
C LYS A 605 17.73 -16.82 29.33
N LEU A 606 16.46 -17.24 29.28
CA LEU A 606 15.80 -17.88 30.41
C LEU A 606 15.93 -19.40 30.40
N VAL A 607 16.08 -20.02 29.22
CA VAL A 607 16.21 -21.48 29.10
C VAL A 607 17.67 -21.92 29.07
N PHE A 608 18.49 -21.30 28.21
CA PHE A 608 19.86 -21.77 27.98
C PHE A 608 20.90 -21.11 28.87
N GLU A 609 20.85 -19.78 29.05
CA GLU A 609 21.85 -19.05 29.84
C GLU A 609 21.55 -19.09 31.35
N GLU A 610 20.41 -18.53 31.78
CA GLU A 610 20.06 -18.41 33.20
C GLU A 610 19.38 -19.67 33.77
N LYS A 611 18.86 -20.54 32.91
CA LYS A 611 18.18 -21.81 33.28
C LYS A 611 17.07 -21.62 34.31
N LYS A 612 16.38 -20.48 34.28
CA LYS A 612 15.22 -20.18 35.12
C LYS A 612 13.96 -20.91 34.67
N LEU A 613 13.92 -21.34 33.40
CA LEU A 613 12.81 -22.05 32.79
C LEU A 613 13.32 -23.26 32.01
N SER A 614 12.75 -24.46 32.22
CA SER A 614 13.05 -25.60 31.36
C SER A 614 12.27 -25.53 30.04
N MET A 615 12.77 -26.17 28.98
CA MET A 615 12.03 -26.28 27.71
C MET A 615 10.66 -26.96 27.92
N ASP A 616 10.58 -27.96 28.79
CA ASP A 616 9.30 -28.61 29.13
C ASP A 616 8.29 -27.63 29.73
N LYS A 617 8.69 -26.82 30.71
CA LYS A 617 7.79 -25.85 31.35
C LYS A 617 7.41 -24.74 30.37
N LEU A 618 8.31 -24.31 29.48
CA LEU A 618 8.01 -23.37 28.41
C LEU A 618 6.94 -23.91 27.46
N LEU A 619 7.12 -25.14 26.95
CA LEU A 619 6.17 -25.77 26.03
C LEU A 619 4.81 -25.98 26.70
N ALA A 620 4.78 -26.45 27.95
CA ALA A 620 3.54 -26.62 28.71
C ALA A 620 2.80 -25.28 28.89
N ALA A 621 3.52 -24.19 29.19
CA ALA A 621 2.94 -22.86 29.31
C ALA A 621 2.39 -22.35 27.97
N ILE A 622 3.11 -22.56 26.86
CA ILE A 622 2.67 -22.18 25.52
C ILE A 622 1.43 -22.99 25.08
N ASP A 623 1.42 -24.30 25.32
CA ASP A 623 0.29 -25.17 24.97
C ASP A 623 -0.98 -24.77 25.74
N ALA A 624 -0.82 -24.38 27.01
CA ALA A 624 -1.88 -23.86 27.86
C ALA A 624 -2.25 -22.39 27.58
N ASN A 625 -1.66 -21.74 26.55
CA ASN A 625 -1.86 -20.31 26.27
C ASN A 625 -1.59 -19.41 27.51
N PHE A 626 -0.64 -19.85 28.35
CA PHE A 626 -0.29 -19.28 29.65
C PHE A 626 -1.36 -19.37 30.75
N GLU A 627 -2.49 -20.06 30.54
CA GLU A 627 -3.49 -20.28 31.58
C GLU A 627 -2.91 -21.14 32.70
N GLY A 628 -2.84 -20.59 33.92
CA GLY A 628 -2.18 -21.23 35.07
C GLY A 628 -0.64 -21.10 35.09
N TYR A 629 -0.07 -20.32 34.16
CA TYR A 629 1.37 -20.07 34.04
C TYR A 629 1.68 -18.56 33.97
N ASP A 630 0.93 -17.74 34.72
CA ASP A 630 1.12 -16.27 34.76
C ASP A 630 2.54 -15.87 35.20
N ASP A 631 3.15 -16.66 36.09
CA ASP A 631 4.54 -16.51 36.54
C ASP A 631 5.53 -16.69 35.38
N VAL A 632 5.34 -17.73 34.56
CA VAL A 632 6.16 -18.00 33.38
C VAL A 632 5.97 -16.89 32.36
N ARG A 633 4.72 -16.48 32.08
CA ARG A 633 4.45 -15.40 31.12
C ARG A 633 5.08 -14.08 31.55
N ALA A 634 4.98 -13.72 32.82
CA ALA A 634 5.63 -12.53 33.37
C ALA A 634 7.15 -12.61 33.28
N MET A 635 7.74 -13.78 33.57
CA MET A 635 9.18 -14.01 33.42
C MET A 635 9.64 -13.86 31.97
N LEU A 636 8.93 -14.45 31.01
CA LEU A 636 9.23 -14.33 29.58
C LEU A 636 9.20 -12.86 29.12
N ARG A 637 8.21 -12.08 29.56
CA ARG A 637 8.08 -10.65 29.26
C ARG A 637 9.12 -9.76 29.94
N SER A 638 9.93 -10.31 30.86
CA SER A 638 11.02 -9.58 31.52
C SER A 638 12.38 -9.77 30.85
N ALA A 639 12.47 -10.64 29.84
CA ALA A 639 13.68 -10.79 29.03
C ALA A 639 13.96 -9.51 28.23
N PRO A 640 15.22 -9.29 27.78
CA PRO A 640 15.53 -8.20 26.85
C PRO A 640 14.68 -8.26 25.59
N CYS A 641 14.14 -7.11 25.17
CA CYS A 641 13.28 -7.00 23.99
C CYS A 641 13.83 -5.98 22.98
N TYR A 642 13.58 -6.25 21.70
CA TYR A 642 13.81 -5.35 20.58
C TYR A 642 13.04 -4.02 20.76
N GLY A 643 13.66 -2.91 20.36
CA GLY A 643 13.07 -1.57 20.46
C GLY A 643 13.52 -0.78 21.70
N ASN A 644 14.48 -1.29 22.46
CA ASN A 644 14.99 -0.66 23.69
C ASN A 644 16.46 -0.21 23.61
N ASN A 645 17.07 -0.26 22.42
CA ASN A 645 18.51 -0.10 22.21
C ASN A 645 19.31 -1.05 23.12
N ASP A 646 18.85 -2.29 23.22
CA ASP A 646 19.49 -3.35 24.01
C ASP A 646 20.17 -4.33 23.05
N GLU A 647 21.50 -4.29 23.05
CA GLU A 647 22.34 -5.10 22.17
C GLU A 647 22.07 -6.62 22.34
N TYR A 648 21.57 -7.08 23.48
CA TYR A 648 21.25 -8.50 23.65
C TYR A 648 20.16 -8.98 22.69
N ALA A 649 19.08 -8.21 22.54
CA ALA A 649 17.98 -8.51 21.62
C ALA A 649 18.28 -8.00 20.21
N ASP A 650 18.85 -6.80 20.09
CA ASP A 650 19.14 -6.18 18.80
C ASP A 650 20.22 -6.96 18.02
N ALA A 651 21.17 -7.62 18.68
CA ALA A 651 22.11 -8.52 18.00
C ALA A 651 21.42 -9.75 17.38
N ILE A 652 20.39 -10.29 18.04
CA ILE A 652 19.58 -11.39 17.48
C ILE A 652 18.81 -10.89 16.26
N GLY A 653 18.16 -9.72 16.36
CA GLY A 653 17.47 -9.09 15.23
C GLY A 653 18.40 -8.80 14.05
N ARG A 654 19.63 -8.33 14.32
CA ARG A 654 20.65 -8.08 13.29
C ARG A 654 21.05 -9.36 12.55
N GLU A 655 21.22 -10.48 13.26
CA GLU A 655 21.57 -11.75 12.61
C GLU A 655 20.39 -12.33 11.81
N ILE A 656 19.15 -12.15 12.28
CA ILE A 656 17.94 -12.52 11.52
C ILE A 656 17.84 -11.72 10.21
N ASP A 657 18.00 -10.40 10.28
CA ASP A 657 18.04 -9.52 9.09
C ASP A 657 19.14 -9.98 8.13
N LYS A 658 20.33 -10.26 8.68
CA LYS A 658 21.49 -10.69 7.90
C LYS A 658 21.22 -11.95 7.09
N ILE A 659 20.57 -12.97 7.66
CA ILE A 659 20.22 -14.21 6.94
C ILE A 659 19.39 -13.87 5.70
N SER A 660 18.36 -13.03 5.85
CA SER A 660 17.50 -12.64 4.74
C SER A 660 18.24 -11.79 3.70
N VAL A 661 19.07 -10.84 4.14
CA VAL A 661 19.89 -10.00 3.24
C VAL A 661 20.91 -10.83 2.46
N GLU A 662 21.63 -11.73 3.12
CA GLU A 662 22.61 -12.61 2.47
C GLU A 662 21.94 -13.59 1.51
N TYR A 663 20.77 -14.12 1.85
CA TYR A 663 20.00 -14.96 0.94
C TYR A 663 19.56 -14.17 -0.30
N GLY A 664 19.01 -12.97 -0.11
CA GLY A 664 18.64 -12.05 -1.19
C GLY A 664 19.83 -11.74 -2.11
N GLY A 665 20.97 -11.35 -1.53
CA GLY A 665 22.18 -11.05 -2.28
C GLY A 665 22.78 -12.24 -3.03
N LYS A 666 22.59 -13.46 -2.52
CA LYS A 666 23.08 -14.69 -3.16
C LYS A 666 22.20 -15.17 -4.31
N TYR A 667 20.87 -15.09 -4.16
CA TYR A 667 19.94 -15.79 -5.04
C TYR A 667 19.16 -14.87 -5.98
N SER A 668 18.88 -13.61 -5.63
CA SER A 668 17.93 -12.78 -6.38
C SER A 668 18.36 -12.50 -7.82
N MET A 669 19.51 -11.86 -8.03
CA MET A 669 19.97 -11.54 -9.39
C MET A 669 20.35 -12.79 -10.18
N LYS A 670 20.88 -13.82 -9.50
CA LYS A 670 21.38 -15.04 -10.13
C LYS A 670 20.26 -15.96 -10.63
N GLU A 671 19.16 -16.07 -9.87
CA GLU A 671 18.09 -17.03 -10.16
C GLU A 671 16.81 -16.36 -10.68
N LEU A 672 16.53 -15.12 -10.26
CA LEU A 672 15.31 -14.41 -10.61
C LEU A 672 15.54 -13.24 -11.59
N GLY A 673 16.77 -12.75 -11.72
CA GLY A 673 17.08 -11.57 -12.55
C GLY A 673 16.52 -10.25 -11.98
N ILE A 674 16.25 -10.20 -10.68
CA ILE A 674 15.69 -9.05 -9.97
C ILE A 674 16.44 -8.82 -8.64
N HIS A 675 16.34 -7.62 -8.07
CA HIS A 675 16.62 -7.39 -6.66
C HIS A 675 15.39 -7.80 -5.85
N ASN A 676 15.37 -9.02 -5.31
CA ASN A 676 14.29 -9.51 -4.46
C ASN A 676 14.69 -9.30 -3.01
N ASP A 677 14.45 -8.10 -2.50
CA ASP A 677 15.05 -7.65 -1.25
C ASP A 677 14.13 -7.91 -0.05
N VAL A 678 14.75 -8.15 1.12
CA VAL A 678 13.98 -8.27 2.37
C VAL A 678 13.31 -6.93 2.71
N ARG A 679 12.02 -7.01 3.04
CA ARG A 679 11.17 -5.88 3.42
C ARG A 679 10.39 -6.20 4.70
N TYR A 680 9.94 -5.17 5.41
CA TYR A 680 9.18 -5.29 6.66
C TYR A 680 7.94 -4.38 6.65
N VAL A 681 7.06 -4.58 5.67
CA VAL A 681 5.86 -3.76 5.40
C VAL A 681 4.61 -4.64 5.49
N PRO A 682 3.84 -4.56 6.59
CA PRO A 682 2.91 -5.61 6.95
C PRO A 682 1.56 -5.61 6.23
N PHE A 683 1.16 -4.52 5.58
CA PHE A 683 -0.27 -4.22 5.36
C PHE A 683 -1.04 -4.38 6.69
N THR A 684 -2.15 -5.12 6.72
CA THR A 684 -2.73 -5.65 7.96
C THR A 684 -2.49 -7.14 8.15
N SER A 685 -1.54 -7.74 7.42
CA SER A 685 -1.33 -9.19 7.41
C SER A 685 -0.76 -9.75 8.71
N HIS A 686 -0.20 -8.91 9.60
CA HIS A 686 0.20 -9.30 10.95
C HIS A 686 -0.99 -9.80 11.80
N VAL A 687 -2.23 -9.44 11.45
CA VAL A 687 -3.46 -9.95 12.07
C VAL A 687 -3.75 -11.39 11.62
N PRO A 688 -4.02 -11.71 10.33
CA PRO A 688 -4.23 -13.10 9.91
C PRO A 688 -3.01 -13.99 10.15
N PHE A 689 -1.79 -13.46 10.10
CA PHE A 689 -0.58 -14.22 10.45
C PHE A 689 -0.54 -14.55 11.94
N GLY A 690 -0.95 -13.60 12.80
CA GLY A 690 -1.11 -13.84 14.24
C GLY A 690 -2.17 -14.90 14.53
N LYS A 691 -3.27 -14.91 13.77
CA LYS A 691 -4.38 -15.89 13.90
C LYS A 691 -4.01 -17.34 13.60
N VAL A 692 -2.88 -17.59 12.96
CA VAL A 692 -2.40 -18.96 12.70
C VAL A 692 -1.27 -19.40 13.63
N VAL A 693 -0.71 -18.48 14.42
CA VAL A 693 0.41 -18.73 15.32
C VAL A 693 -0.09 -18.82 16.77
N SER A 694 0.26 -19.91 17.44
CA SER A 694 -0.11 -20.12 18.85
C SER A 694 0.67 -19.20 19.79
N ALA A 695 0.53 -19.39 21.11
CA ALA A 695 1.30 -18.59 22.07
C ALA A 695 2.81 -18.70 21.81
N THR A 696 3.55 -17.61 22.00
CA THR A 696 4.97 -17.51 21.64
C THR A 696 5.86 -17.20 22.85
N PRO A 697 7.16 -17.59 22.82
CA PRO A 697 8.07 -17.40 23.95
C PRO A 697 8.29 -15.96 24.42
N ASN A 698 7.88 -14.93 23.68
CA ASN A 698 7.87 -13.55 24.18
C ASN A 698 6.66 -13.22 25.10
N GLY A 699 5.78 -14.18 25.37
CA GLY A 699 4.59 -14.01 26.20
C GLY A 699 3.35 -13.48 25.47
N ARG A 700 3.39 -13.33 24.14
CA ARG A 700 2.20 -13.11 23.29
C ARG A 700 1.34 -14.37 23.28
N THR A 701 0.02 -14.18 23.38
CA THR A 701 -0.99 -15.24 23.45
C THR A 701 -1.43 -15.76 22.08
N ASP A 702 -2.02 -16.95 22.07
CA ASP A 702 -2.59 -17.64 20.91
C ASP A 702 -3.53 -16.72 20.11
N GLY A 703 -3.33 -16.66 18.79
CA GLY A 703 -4.18 -15.90 17.87
C GLY A 703 -4.04 -14.37 17.92
N PHE A 704 -3.31 -13.80 18.89
CA PHE A 704 -3.09 -12.34 18.98
C PHE A 704 -2.25 -11.84 17.78
N PRO A 705 -2.44 -10.61 17.28
CA PRO A 705 -1.62 -10.09 16.18
C PRO A 705 -0.10 -10.19 16.45
N LEU A 706 0.69 -10.36 15.38
CA LEU A 706 2.16 -10.23 15.45
C LEU A 706 2.57 -8.76 15.56
N SER A 707 3.82 -8.48 15.92
CA SER A 707 4.37 -7.11 15.86
C SER A 707 4.30 -6.56 14.42
N ASP A 708 3.94 -5.29 14.27
CA ASP A 708 3.79 -4.66 12.96
C ASP A 708 5.13 -4.20 12.36
N GLY A 709 5.42 -4.62 11.13
CA GLY A 709 6.62 -4.23 10.40
C GLY A 709 7.91 -4.45 11.19
N SER A 710 8.65 -3.35 11.39
CA SER A 710 9.87 -3.27 12.19
C SER A 710 9.69 -2.47 13.49
N SER A 711 8.44 -2.25 13.90
CA SER A 711 8.10 -1.68 15.21
C SER A 711 8.46 -2.65 16.34
N ALA A 712 8.61 -2.13 17.55
CA ALA A 712 8.74 -2.95 18.75
C ALA A 712 7.52 -3.87 18.93
N SER A 713 7.69 -4.98 19.66
CA SER A 713 6.53 -5.79 20.04
C SER A 713 5.62 -5.02 21.01
N HIS A 714 4.34 -5.40 21.08
CA HIS A 714 3.32 -4.67 21.82
C HIS A 714 3.70 -4.44 23.29
N GLY A 715 3.92 -3.19 23.68
CA GLY A 715 4.27 -2.82 25.05
C GLY A 715 5.68 -3.19 25.48
N ALA A 716 6.57 -3.54 24.55
CA ALA A 716 7.93 -4.00 24.85
C ALA A 716 8.97 -2.86 24.85
N ASP A 717 8.68 -1.75 24.18
CA ASP A 717 9.47 -0.52 24.09
C ASP A 717 9.30 0.38 25.33
N VAL A 718 10.08 0.10 26.37
CA VAL A 718 10.04 0.77 27.68
C VAL A 718 11.15 1.80 27.88
N ASN A 719 12.04 1.96 26.91
CA ASN A 719 13.17 2.92 26.95
C ASN A 719 12.96 4.17 26.08
N GLY A 720 11.70 4.46 25.72
CA GLY A 720 11.32 5.66 24.96
C GLY A 720 11.45 5.51 23.44
N PRO A 721 10.85 6.43 22.67
CA PRO A 721 10.70 6.32 21.21
C PRO A 721 12.05 6.43 20.48
N THR A 722 13.02 7.16 21.04
CA THR A 722 14.35 7.30 20.45
C THR A 722 15.11 5.97 20.47
N ALA A 723 14.93 5.16 21.51
CA ALA A 723 15.52 3.81 21.59
C ALA A 723 14.97 2.88 20.49
N VAL A 724 13.70 3.06 20.09
CA VAL A 724 13.10 2.31 18.97
C VAL A 724 13.78 2.63 17.65
N LEU A 725 14.14 3.90 17.39
CA LEU A 725 14.91 4.29 16.20
C LEU A 725 16.31 3.64 16.23
N LEU A 726 16.97 3.67 17.38
CA LEU A 726 18.30 3.09 17.56
C LEU A 726 18.29 1.57 17.37
N SER A 727 17.33 0.84 17.95
CA SER A 727 17.19 -0.61 17.71
C SER A 727 16.94 -0.93 16.23
N ASN A 728 16.14 -0.13 15.54
CA ASN A 728 15.96 -0.26 14.09
C ASN A 728 17.29 -0.10 13.34
N TYR A 729 18.13 0.85 13.75
CA TYR A 729 19.47 1.01 13.20
C TYR A 729 20.38 -0.19 13.51
N GLN A 730 20.43 -0.62 14.78
CA GLN A 730 21.33 -1.71 15.25
C GLN A 730 20.98 -3.08 14.65
N THR A 731 19.73 -3.29 14.25
CA THR A 731 19.25 -4.55 13.64
C THR A 731 19.38 -4.59 12.13
N LYS A 732 19.91 -3.54 11.49
CA LYS A 732 20.14 -3.49 10.03
C LYS A 732 21.57 -3.89 9.68
N ASN A 733 21.74 -4.51 8.51
CA ASN A 733 23.06 -4.78 7.94
C ASN A 733 23.42 -3.76 6.84
N MET A 734 23.84 -2.55 7.25
CA MET A 734 24.15 -1.43 6.34
C MET A 734 25.29 -1.70 5.33
N GLY A 735 26.12 -2.73 5.57
CA GLY A 735 27.20 -3.13 4.66
C GLY A 735 26.73 -3.86 3.39
N MET A 736 25.44 -4.13 3.25
CA MET A 736 24.85 -4.84 2.11
C MET A 736 23.63 -4.09 1.57
N ARG A 737 23.40 -4.20 0.25
CA ARG A 737 22.38 -3.43 -0.47
C ARG A 737 21.04 -4.17 -0.66
N ASP A 738 21.00 -5.47 -0.38
CA ASP A 738 19.87 -6.37 -0.64
C ASP A 738 18.77 -6.21 0.43
N ARG A 739 18.33 -4.96 0.59
CA ARG A 739 17.40 -4.45 1.60
C ARG A 739 16.41 -3.50 0.94
N ALA A 740 15.18 -3.52 1.45
CA ALA A 740 14.11 -2.61 1.09
C ALA A 740 13.53 -1.93 2.35
N ALA A 741 12.31 -1.39 2.23
CA ALA A 741 11.66 -0.62 3.28
C ALA A 741 11.45 -1.38 4.60
N ARG A 742 11.55 -0.64 5.69
CA ARG A 742 11.13 -1.04 7.04
C ARG A 742 10.00 -0.12 7.48
N MET A 743 8.80 -0.66 7.68
CA MET A 743 7.70 0.12 8.23
C MET A 743 7.86 0.26 9.74
N LEU A 744 7.77 1.48 10.25
CA LEU A 744 7.89 1.79 11.66
C LEU A 744 6.71 2.65 12.09
N ASN A 745 5.92 2.15 13.04
CA ASN A 745 4.87 2.88 13.71
C ASN A 745 5.35 3.31 15.09
N ILE A 746 5.13 4.58 15.43
CA ILE A 746 5.34 5.11 16.78
C ILE A 746 4.07 5.83 17.20
N LYS A 747 3.65 5.70 18.46
CA LYS A 747 2.47 6.40 18.98
C LYS A 747 2.88 7.31 20.14
N PHE A 748 2.57 8.59 19.98
CA PHE A 748 2.72 9.60 21.02
C PHE A 748 1.36 9.89 21.65
N THR A 749 1.36 10.24 22.94
CA THR A 749 0.18 10.91 23.51
C THR A 749 0.13 12.35 23.00
N PRO A 750 -1.06 12.98 22.91
CA PRO A 750 -1.16 14.40 22.58
C PRO A 750 -0.30 15.30 23.48
N LYS A 751 -0.19 14.93 24.77
CA LYS A 751 0.64 15.62 25.75
C LYS A 751 2.13 15.62 25.41
N CYS A 752 2.65 14.52 24.88
CA CYS A 752 4.06 14.40 24.49
C CYS A 752 4.48 15.44 23.45
N VAL A 753 3.57 15.76 22.53
CA VAL A 753 3.80 16.65 21.37
C VAL A 753 3.04 17.97 21.47
N GLU A 754 2.60 18.36 22.66
CA GLU A 754 1.83 19.58 22.89
C GLU A 754 2.66 20.87 22.68
N GLY A 755 2.02 21.90 22.13
CA GLY A 755 2.60 23.23 22.01
C GLY A 755 3.80 23.31 21.05
N GLU A 756 4.51 24.44 21.11
CA GLU A 756 5.68 24.74 20.28
C GLU A 756 6.85 23.79 20.60
N GLN A 757 7.10 23.54 21.89
CA GLN A 757 8.14 22.62 22.35
C GLN A 757 7.90 21.19 21.86
N GLY A 758 6.64 20.72 21.81
CA GLY A 758 6.30 19.42 21.24
C GLY A 758 6.62 19.34 19.75
N THR A 759 6.42 20.43 19.01
CA THR A 759 6.79 20.55 17.60
C THR A 759 8.30 20.49 17.41
N GLU A 760 9.07 21.26 18.19
CA GLU A 760 10.54 21.24 18.18
C GLU A 760 11.10 19.84 18.46
N LYS A 761 10.56 19.15 19.47
CA LYS A 761 10.96 17.77 19.79
C LYS A 761 10.68 16.82 18.63
N LEU A 762 9.50 16.93 18.01
CA LEU A 762 9.15 16.09 16.87
C LEU A 762 10.04 16.38 15.65
N VAL A 763 10.37 17.66 15.38
CA VAL A 763 11.36 18.03 14.35
C VAL A 763 12.72 17.40 14.65
N SER A 764 13.21 17.50 15.89
CA SER A 764 14.47 16.87 16.31
C SER A 764 14.42 15.35 16.18
N PHE A 765 13.29 14.72 16.48
CA PHE A 765 13.08 13.28 16.33
C PHE A 765 13.15 12.86 14.86
N ILE A 766 12.53 13.64 13.96
CA ILE A 766 12.56 13.42 12.50
C ILE A 766 13.99 13.58 11.95
N ARG A 767 14.76 14.55 12.44
CA ARG A 767 16.19 14.69 12.10
C ARG A 767 16.99 13.44 12.49
N THR A 768 16.82 12.95 13.71
CA THR A 768 17.48 11.72 14.19
C THR A 768 17.10 10.50 13.33
N PHE A 769 15.81 10.36 12.97
CA PHE A 769 15.34 9.34 12.02
C PHE A 769 16.08 9.42 10.67
N CYS A 770 16.27 10.63 10.15
CA CYS A 770 16.98 10.87 8.90
C CYS A 770 18.44 10.46 9.01
N ASP A 771 19.14 10.91 10.07
CA ASP A 771 20.56 10.65 10.32
C ASP A 771 20.88 9.16 10.49
N LEU A 772 19.97 8.42 11.11
CA LEU A 772 20.06 6.96 11.30
C LEU A 772 19.79 6.15 10.03
N LYS A 773 19.52 6.82 8.89
CA LYS A 773 19.24 6.16 7.60
C LYS A 773 18.10 5.13 7.71
N LEU A 774 17.06 5.48 8.46
CA LEU A 774 15.87 4.64 8.55
C LEU A 774 14.96 4.97 7.37
N TRP A 775 14.38 3.96 6.71
CA TRP A 775 13.64 4.17 5.47
C TRP A 775 12.34 4.96 5.70
N HIS A 776 11.56 4.56 6.69
CA HIS A 776 10.21 5.09 6.91
C HIS A 776 9.87 5.19 8.40
N VAL A 777 9.11 6.22 8.77
CA VAL A 777 8.43 6.33 10.07
C VAL A 777 7.10 7.06 9.92
N GLN A 778 6.10 6.68 10.72
CA GLN A 778 4.81 7.35 10.81
C GLN A 778 4.26 7.29 12.23
N PHE A 779 3.33 8.20 12.54
CA PHE A 779 2.95 8.49 13.92
C PHE A 779 1.45 8.38 14.16
N ASN A 780 1.04 7.86 15.30
CA ASN A 780 -0.28 8.15 15.88
C ASN A 780 -0.13 9.21 16.99
N VAL A 781 -1.07 10.15 17.08
CA VAL A 781 -1.19 11.09 18.20
C VAL A 781 -2.63 11.07 18.71
N VAL A 782 -2.91 10.15 19.63
CA VAL A 782 -4.25 9.84 20.14
C VAL A 782 -4.13 9.21 21.53
N ASN A 783 -5.06 9.53 22.43
CA ASN A 783 -5.13 8.87 23.74
C ASN A 783 -5.78 7.48 23.63
N LYS A 784 -5.25 6.49 24.35
CA LYS A 784 -5.81 5.13 24.44
C LYS A 784 -7.21 5.10 25.00
N GLN A 785 -7.53 6.03 25.91
CA GLN A 785 -8.88 6.22 26.42
C GLN A 785 -9.86 6.49 25.28
N THR A 786 -9.48 7.29 24.28
CA THR A 786 -10.27 7.54 23.07
C THR A 786 -10.48 6.25 22.27
N LEU A 787 -9.42 5.45 22.04
CA LEU A 787 -9.52 4.17 21.33
C LEU A 787 -10.44 3.18 22.07
N VAL A 788 -10.27 3.03 23.38
CA VAL A 788 -11.08 2.14 24.22
C VAL A 788 -12.54 2.62 24.28
N ALA A 789 -12.78 3.93 24.32
CA ALA A 789 -14.12 4.49 24.26
C ALA A 789 -14.78 4.22 22.90
N ALA A 790 -14.03 4.33 21.81
CA ALA A 790 -14.50 4.03 20.47
C ALA A 790 -14.85 2.54 20.28
N GLN A 791 -14.11 1.62 20.90
CA GLN A 791 -14.48 0.20 20.92
C GLN A 791 -15.83 -0.06 21.63
N LYS A 792 -16.09 0.68 22.72
CA LYS A 792 -17.31 0.52 23.54
C LYS A 792 -18.55 1.18 22.92
N ASP A 793 -18.37 2.30 22.20
CA ASP A 793 -19.46 3.05 21.58
C ASP A 793 -19.12 3.45 20.12
N PRO A 794 -19.06 2.50 19.17
CA PRO A 794 -18.60 2.78 17.82
C PRO A 794 -19.39 3.87 17.08
N GLN A 795 -20.69 3.99 17.35
CA GLN A 795 -21.55 4.97 16.66
C GLN A 795 -21.14 6.42 17.01
N LYS A 796 -20.81 6.70 18.27
CA LYS A 796 -20.34 8.04 18.67
C LYS A 796 -18.97 8.38 18.08
N TYR A 797 -18.10 7.38 17.91
CA TYR A 797 -16.72 7.56 17.48
C TYR A 797 -16.52 7.21 15.99
N ARG A 798 -17.58 7.18 15.18
CA ARG A 798 -17.54 6.71 13.78
C ARG A 798 -16.56 7.47 12.87
N ASN A 799 -16.21 8.70 13.24
CA ASN A 799 -15.30 9.58 12.52
C ASN A 799 -13.84 9.52 13.02
N LEU A 800 -13.52 8.66 14.00
CA LEU A 800 -12.16 8.51 14.52
C LEU A 800 -11.25 7.83 13.50
N ILE A 801 -10.23 8.54 13.03
CA ILE A 801 -9.22 8.03 12.10
C ILE A 801 -7.97 7.64 12.86
N VAL A 802 -7.39 6.49 12.53
CA VAL A 802 -6.16 5.96 13.15
C VAL A 802 -5.18 5.51 12.08
N ARG A 803 -3.89 5.72 12.32
CA ARG A 803 -2.81 5.24 11.45
C ARG A 803 -2.53 3.77 11.74
N ILE A 804 -2.55 2.93 10.71
CA ILE A 804 -2.43 1.47 10.83
C ILE A 804 -1.06 1.01 10.35
N ALA A 805 -0.85 1.03 9.03
CA ALA A 805 0.35 0.51 8.38
C ALA A 805 0.55 1.15 6.99
N GLY A 806 1.01 2.39 6.95
CA GLY A 806 1.22 3.14 5.70
C GLY A 806 -0.03 3.88 5.23
N TYR A 807 -1.20 3.56 5.80
CA TYR A 807 -2.49 4.21 5.58
C TYR A 807 -3.21 4.47 6.91
N SER A 808 -4.25 5.29 6.87
CA SER A 808 -5.17 5.48 7.99
C SER A 808 -6.58 5.05 7.60
N ALA A 809 -7.38 4.61 8.55
CA ALA A 809 -8.78 4.25 8.34
C ALA A 809 -9.63 4.64 9.55
N TYR A 810 -10.95 4.54 9.40
CA TYR A 810 -11.86 4.67 10.53
C TYR A 810 -11.66 3.50 11.50
N PHE A 811 -11.38 3.80 12.76
CA PHE A 811 -11.13 2.78 13.79
C PHE A 811 -12.29 1.79 13.94
N VAL A 812 -13.52 2.26 13.74
CA VAL A 812 -14.75 1.46 13.86
C VAL A 812 -14.97 0.47 12.72
N ASP A 813 -14.25 0.64 11.58
CA ASP A 813 -14.33 -0.26 10.43
C ASP A 813 -13.35 -1.44 10.53
N LEU A 814 -12.51 -1.46 11.57
CA LEU A 814 -11.48 -2.46 11.81
C LEU A 814 -12.01 -3.63 12.64
N SER A 815 -11.43 -4.82 12.47
CA SER A 815 -11.74 -5.96 13.33
C SER A 815 -11.29 -5.71 14.78
N PRO A 816 -11.91 -6.38 15.77
CA PRO A 816 -11.46 -6.30 17.16
C PRO A 816 -9.98 -6.66 17.33
N ASP A 817 -9.46 -7.61 16.55
CA ASP A 817 -8.04 -8.00 16.62
C ASP A 817 -7.12 -6.86 16.19
N LEU A 818 -7.44 -6.17 15.09
CA LEU A 818 -6.67 -5.03 14.62
C LEU A 818 -6.83 -3.79 15.53
N GLN A 819 -8.02 -3.59 16.10
CA GLN A 819 -8.22 -2.56 17.12
C GLN A 819 -7.37 -2.84 18.37
N ASN A 820 -7.30 -4.10 18.81
CA ASN A 820 -6.49 -4.51 19.95
C ASN A 820 -4.99 -4.36 19.68
N ASP A 821 -4.52 -4.62 18.46
CA ASP A 821 -3.16 -4.28 18.01
C ASP A 821 -2.87 -2.78 18.26
N LEU A 822 -3.69 -1.89 17.69
CA LEU A 822 -3.52 -0.44 17.81
C LEU A 822 -3.56 0.07 19.27
N ILE A 823 -4.42 -0.52 20.10
CA ILE A 823 -4.53 -0.20 21.53
C ILE A 823 -3.29 -0.69 22.31
N ALA A 824 -2.75 -1.84 21.92
CA ALA A 824 -1.61 -2.48 22.61
C ALA A 824 -0.25 -1.88 22.23
N ARG A 825 -0.15 -1.15 21.12
CA ARG A 825 1.04 -0.32 20.81
C ARG A 825 1.31 0.66 21.95
N THR A 826 2.57 0.84 22.32
CA THR A 826 2.98 1.73 23.41
C THR A 826 2.59 3.18 23.12
N GLU A 827 2.20 3.91 24.16
CA GLU A 827 1.98 5.35 24.11
C GLU A 827 3.14 6.06 24.78
N HIS A 828 3.98 6.73 24.00
CA HIS A 828 5.10 7.48 24.57
C HIS A 828 4.63 8.86 25.05
N ASP A 829 4.77 9.10 26.34
CA ASP A 829 4.48 10.39 26.99
C ASP A 829 5.67 11.38 26.95
N VAL A 830 6.86 10.89 26.61
CA VAL A 830 8.12 11.65 26.50
C VAL A 830 8.96 11.14 25.32
N MET A 831 9.84 12.00 24.79
CA MET A 831 10.78 11.69 23.68
C MET A 831 12.23 11.68 24.14
#